data_AF-A0A4Q4Z570-F1
#
_entry.id   AF-A0A4Q4Z570-F1
#
_cell.length_a   1.000
_cell.length_b   1.000
_cell.length_c   1.000
_cell.angle_alpha   90.00
_cell.angle_beta   90.00
_cell.angle_gamma   90.00
#
_symmetry.space_group_name_H-M   'P 1'
#
loop_
_entity.id
_entity.type
_entity.pdbx_description
1 polymer ?
#
loop_
_entity_poly.entity_id
_entity_poly.type
_entity_poly.pdbx_seq_one_letter_code
_entity_poly.pdbx_strand_id
1 'polypeptide(L)'
;MHILVTNDDGPPSPTSSPYVHSLVRELQKAGHTVSVCLPHTQRSWIGKAHMIGQTVKPLYYRPSATFDPRPSAADTVQGTTHSRPGVAGEEEWVLVDGTPASAAQIGLYHFFRDKGPIDLVVSGPNYGRNTTALFALNSGTVGGALEAAVCRKRAIALSYAFFNRNHDPAIIDGASKHAARVIETLYRQWPEDGSVDLYTVNVPLVEGVGANKTVFTGMLQNYWGEGTTCFQEVEAEISDEDEEEERIREGEQAAEGIDGAPENGDGIAEKKKGLANRHFRWAPRFTDVYQSVEESPPGNDGWCVKEGLTSVTPMKANFWHAATNLHGSELKLQNPSSPEGGKAMPLESTLPFRPKAHFFALVAYDSPYVQPLILSALQKLFPPEAYTLLSMPEGEAAEGTEVALDELLPGDDSRVLQITPYEAIDWEFVSSHPDTCLVNSYMLRKALIRKHYLSSTVEHWVSKRPGSILKDHVKRTEAFELDYAEFLDDALIEAFDLRASLEKNESLEEEGRADEKEWWILKPSMSDRGQGIRLFSTMEELQAIFDGWEEERPDSDDDEDGSAEADGEGGDSGHRDFITTSHLRHFVAQPYIHPPLLLPGDNRKFHIRTYVACVGSLDVYVYRDMLALFAGRPYATPQDAGGTADLESHLTNTCLQRSVSEGTVRRFWDLDLGLGGSGPPAADAKQAVFAQICGVAGEVFEAAARAMPMHFRPLPNAFEVFGLDFLVDARGAVWLLEANAFPDFGQTGDDLRGLVAGLWEGVLRLAAGPFFGLADERKEDAGGEGKGGLGDMIHVRRVDLGRR
;
A
#
# COMPACT_ATOMS: atom_id res chain seq x y z
N MET A 1 0.51 -23.49 -46.51
CA MET A 1 0.26 -23.32 -45.08
C MET A 1 -0.91 -24.19 -44.69
N HIS A 2 -0.92 -24.69 -43.45
CA HIS A 2 -2.12 -25.14 -42.78
C HIS A 2 -2.71 -23.97 -41.99
N ILE A 3 -3.87 -23.49 -42.43
CA ILE A 3 -4.56 -22.33 -41.86
C ILE A 3 -5.74 -22.82 -41.03
N LEU A 4 -5.80 -22.42 -39.76
CA LEU A 4 -6.99 -22.57 -38.94
C LEU A 4 -7.86 -21.32 -39.09
N VAL A 5 -9.12 -21.51 -39.48
CA VAL A 5 -10.11 -20.43 -39.58
C VAL A 5 -11.04 -20.49 -38.37
N THR A 6 -11.20 -19.36 -37.68
CA THR A 6 -12.22 -19.10 -36.67
C THR A 6 -12.99 -17.82 -37.05
N ASN A 7 -14.07 -17.46 -36.36
CA ASN A 7 -14.77 -16.18 -36.50
C ASN A 7 -15.68 -15.95 -35.26
N ASP A 8 -16.36 -14.83 -35.21
CA ASP A 8 -17.46 -14.56 -34.26
C ASP A 8 -18.85 -14.60 -34.88
N ASP A 9 -18.97 -14.63 -36.20
CA ASP A 9 -20.27 -14.72 -36.90
C ASP A 9 -20.92 -16.11 -36.85
N GLY A 10 -20.15 -17.15 -36.54
CA GLY A 10 -20.60 -18.54 -36.54
C GLY A 10 -20.53 -19.22 -37.93
N PRO A 11 -21.26 -20.34 -38.13
CA PRO A 11 -21.25 -21.07 -39.40
C PRO A 11 -21.90 -20.27 -40.54
N PRO A 12 -21.65 -20.63 -41.83
CA PRO A 12 -22.16 -19.91 -42.99
C PRO A 12 -23.67 -19.67 -42.92
N SER A 13 -24.07 -18.40 -43.01
CA SER A 13 -25.45 -17.96 -42.91
C SER A 13 -25.65 -16.66 -43.71
N PRO A 14 -26.67 -16.54 -44.57
CA PRO A 14 -26.89 -15.32 -45.34
C PRO A 14 -27.19 -14.07 -44.49
N THR A 15 -27.69 -14.28 -43.26
CA THR A 15 -28.08 -13.20 -42.33
C THR A 15 -26.97 -12.86 -41.35
N SER A 16 -26.24 -13.87 -40.84
CA SER A 16 -25.25 -13.67 -39.77
C SER A 16 -23.81 -13.91 -40.17
N SER A 17 -23.51 -14.81 -41.11
CA SER A 17 -22.14 -15.15 -41.53
C SER A 17 -22.01 -15.35 -43.06
N PRO A 18 -22.17 -14.28 -43.85
CA PRO A 18 -22.21 -14.38 -45.31
C PRO A 18 -20.84 -14.63 -45.97
N TYR A 19 -19.72 -14.47 -45.24
CA TYR A 19 -18.40 -14.34 -45.86
C TYR A 19 -17.45 -15.52 -45.63
N VAL A 20 -17.58 -16.24 -44.51
CA VAL A 20 -16.61 -17.28 -44.10
C VAL A 20 -16.50 -18.42 -45.12
N HIS A 21 -17.60 -18.81 -45.76
CA HIS A 21 -17.59 -19.83 -46.82
C HIS A 21 -16.74 -19.40 -48.02
N SER A 22 -16.93 -18.17 -48.49
CA SER A 22 -16.17 -17.63 -49.63
C SER A 22 -14.67 -17.58 -49.34
N LEU A 23 -14.27 -17.10 -48.16
CA LEU A 23 -12.86 -17.07 -47.77
C LEU A 23 -12.26 -18.49 -47.72
N VAL A 24 -12.92 -19.44 -47.05
CA VAL A 24 -12.43 -20.82 -46.94
C VAL A 24 -12.22 -21.43 -48.32
N ARG A 25 -13.17 -21.25 -49.24
CA ARG A 25 -13.06 -21.73 -50.63
C ARG A 25 -11.90 -21.08 -51.37
N GLU A 26 -11.68 -19.79 -51.22
CA GLU A 26 -10.55 -19.10 -51.87
C GLU A 26 -9.18 -19.52 -51.29
N LEU A 27 -9.06 -19.71 -49.97
CA LEU A 27 -7.83 -20.24 -49.36
C LEU A 27 -7.53 -21.67 -49.81
N GLN A 28 -8.56 -22.53 -49.94
CA GLN A 28 -8.42 -23.88 -50.49
C GLN A 28 -8.00 -23.85 -51.96
N LYS A 29 -8.62 -22.99 -52.78
CA LYS A 29 -8.23 -22.79 -54.20
C LYS A 29 -6.80 -22.29 -54.36
N ALA A 30 -6.32 -21.46 -53.42
CA ALA A 30 -4.92 -21.04 -53.34
C ALA A 30 -3.95 -22.17 -52.92
N GLY A 31 -4.45 -23.38 -52.67
CA GLY A 31 -3.65 -24.57 -52.35
C GLY A 31 -3.28 -24.70 -50.88
N HIS A 32 -3.96 -23.97 -49.98
CA HIS A 32 -3.74 -24.12 -48.54
C HIS A 32 -4.55 -25.28 -47.97
N THR A 33 -4.00 -25.92 -46.93
CA THR A 33 -4.78 -26.82 -46.08
C THR A 33 -5.58 -25.95 -45.12
N VAL A 34 -6.90 -26.09 -45.11
CA VAL A 34 -7.77 -25.26 -44.27
C VAL A 34 -8.53 -26.15 -43.28
N SER A 35 -8.45 -25.78 -42.01
CA SER A 35 -9.25 -26.35 -40.93
C SER A 35 -10.10 -25.26 -40.32
N VAL A 36 -11.33 -25.58 -39.93
CA VAL A 36 -12.31 -24.58 -39.51
C VAL A 36 -12.87 -24.96 -38.14
N CYS A 37 -12.70 -24.07 -37.16
CA CYS A 37 -13.26 -24.20 -35.82
C CYS A 37 -13.94 -22.88 -35.44
N LEU A 38 -15.26 -22.86 -35.35
CA LEU A 38 -16.05 -21.64 -35.14
C LEU A 38 -16.94 -21.79 -33.90
N PRO A 39 -17.40 -20.69 -33.30
CA PRO A 39 -18.59 -20.72 -32.46
C PRO A 39 -19.79 -21.31 -33.23
N HIS A 40 -20.65 -22.05 -32.53
CA HIS A 40 -21.85 -22.67 -33.14
C HIS A 40 -22.96 -21.67 -33.51
N THR A 41 -22.90 -20.47 -32.93
CA THR A 41 -23.82 -19.36 -33.12
C THR A 41 -22.99 -18.09 -33.21
N GLN A 42 -23.62 -17.01 -33.64
CA GLN A 42 -22.98 -15.71 -33.63
C GLN A 42 -22.65 -15.26 -32.17
N ARG A 43 -21.53 -14.54 -32.03
CA ARG A 43 -20.90 -14.07 -30.79
C ARG A 43 -20.18 -12.73 -31.00
N SER A 44 -20.74 -11.80 -31.79
CA SER A 44 -20.13 -10.46 -31.94
C SER A 44 -20.27 -9.66 -30.65
N TRP A 45 -19.52 -8.56 -30.53
CA TRP A 45 -19.54 -7.69 -29.34
C TRP A 45 -19.10 -8.38 -28.02
N ILE A 46 -18.36 -9.49 -28.11
CA ILE A 46 -17.88 -10.27 -26.94
C ILE A 46 -16.40 -10.02 -26.60
N GLY A 47 -15.66 -9.31 -27.46
CA GLY A 47 -14.21 -9.10 -27.33
C GLY A 47 -13.42 -10.42 -27.21
N LYS A 48 -12.35 -10.41 -26.41
CA LYS A 48 -11.61 -11.64 -26.02
C LYS A 48 -12.13 -12.17 -24.68
N ALA A 49 -12.82 -13.29 -24.68
CA ALA A 49 -13.35 -13.92 -23.46
C ALA A 49 -13.26 -15.45 -23.47
N HIS A 50 -13.15 -16.06 -22.29
CA HIS A 50 -13.42 -17.49 -22.04
C HIS A 50 -14.49 -17.60 -20.94
N MET A 51 -15.39 -18.57 -21.07
CA MET A 51 -16.48 -18.80 -20.11
C MET A 51 -16.03 -19.83 -19.07
N ILE A 52 -15.65 -19.37 -17.87
CA ILE A 52 -15.27 -20.25 -16.74
C ILE A 52 -16.52 -20.97 -16.21
N GLY A 53 -16.39 -22.27 -15.93
CA GLY A 53 -17.50 -23.09 -15.42
C GLY A 53 -18.41 -23.67 -16.50
N GLN A 54 -18.21 -23.32 -17.78
CA GLN A 54 -18.90 -23.95 -18.89
C GLN A 54 -18.07 -25.11 -19.47
N THR A 55 -18.70 -26.27 -19.66
CA THR A 55 -18.11 -27.35 -20.46
C THR A 55 -18.43 -27.12 -21.93
N VAL A 56 -17.39 -26.90 -22.75
CA VAL A 56 -17.54 -26.67 -24.19
C VAL A 56 -17.79 -27.97 -24.95
N LYS A 57 -18.83 -28.02 -25.77
CA LYS A 57 -19.27 -29.17 -26.57
C LYS A 57 -19.11 -28.89 -28.06
N PRO A 58 -18.47 -29.78 -28.82
CA PRO A 58 -18.37 -29.65 -30.26
C PRO A 58 -19.64 -30.12 -30.97
N LEU A 59 -20.00 -29.41 -32.03
CA LEU A 59 -20.90 -29.82 -33.11
C LEU A 59 -20.09 -29.88 -34.42
N TYR A 60 -20.64 -30.54 -35.44
CA TYR A 60 -19.95 -30.79 -36.70
C TYR A 60 -20.77 -30.28 -37.87
N TYR A 61 -20.25 -29.27 -38.57
CA TYR A 61 -20.91 -28.65 -39.71
C TYR A 61 -20.29 -29.13 -41.02
N ARG A 62 -21.14 -29.59 -41.95
CA ARG A 62 -20.75 -29.99 -43.30
C ARG A 62 -21.18 -28.91 -44.28
N PRO A 63 -20.24 -28.11 -44.83
CA PRO A 63 -20.56 -27.03 -45.75
C PRO A 63 -21.12 -27.58 -47.05
N SER A 64 -22.05 -26.84 -47.67
CA SER A 64 -22.43 -27.08 -49.05
C SER A 64 -21.27 -26.76 -50.01
N ALA A 65 -21.31 -27.35 -51.21
CA ALA A 65 -20.34 -27.05 -52.26
C ALA A 65 -20.40 -25.57 -52.68
N THR A 66 -21.61 -25.01 -52.74
CA THR A 66 -21.90 -23.60 -53.05
C THR A 66 -22.70 -22.96 -51.93
N PHE A 67 -22.47 -21.67 -51.71
CA PHE A 67 -23.18 -20.86 -50.73
C PHE A 67 -23.63 -19.55 -51.39
N ASP A 68 -24.91 -19.21 -51.23
CA ASP A 68 -25.54 -17.98 -51.65
C ASP A 68 -25.60 -17.01 -50.45
N PRO A 69 -24.78 -15.95 -50.44
CA PRO A 69 -24.68 -15.01 -49.32
C PRO A 69 -25.80 -13.95 -49.31
N ARG A 70 -26.69 -13.96 -50.32
CA ARG A 70 -27.74 -12.93 -50.44
C ARG A 70 -28.81 -13.12 -49.38
N PRO A 71 -29.33 -12.04 -48.76
CA PRO A 71 -30.41 -12.13 -47.77
C PRO A 71 -31.63 -12.91 -48.26
N SER A 72 -31.93 -12.86 -49.56
CA SER A 72 -33.02 -13.65 -50.19
C SER A 72 -32.89 -15.17 -50.04
N ALA A 73 -31.70 -15.67 -49.68
CA ALA A 73 -31.42 -17.08 -49.49
C ALA A 73 -31.55 -17.53 -48.02
N ALA A 74 -32.00 -16.67 -47.11
CA ALA A 74 -32.11 -16.96 -45.66
C ALA A 74 -32.93 -18.23 -45.37
N ASP A 75 -34.02 -18.46 -46.08
CA ASP A 75 -34.88 -19.66 -45.91
C ASP A 75 -34.31 -20.93 -46.57
N THR A 76 -33.18 -20.81 -47.26
CA THR A 76 -32.55 -21.95 -47.95
C THR A 76 -31.51 -22.60 -47.04
N VAL A 77 -31.70 -23.88 -46.72
CA VAL A 77 -30.72 -24.65 -45.95
C VAL A 77 -29.46 -24.87 -46.80
N GLN A 78 -28.33 -24.28 -46.38
CA GLN A 78 -27.05 -24.35 -47.07
C GLN A 78 -25.98 -24.94 -46.14
N GLY A 79 -25.92 -26.27 -46.11
CA GLY A 79 -25.06 -27.05 -45.20
C GLY A 79 -25.87 -27.81 -44.15
N THR A 80 -25.21 -28.65 -43.34
CA THR A 80 -25.88 -29.47 -42.31
C THR A 80 -25.05 -29.58 -41.04
N THR A 81 -25.70 -29.55 -39.87
CA THR A 81 -25.05 -29.66 -38.55
C THR A 81 -25.37 -31.00 -37.88
N HIS A 82 -24.37 -31.63 -37.27
CA HIS A 82 -24.44 -32.97 -36.70
C HIS A 82 -23.85 -32.98 -35.29
N SER A 83 -24.36 -33.86 -34.42
CA SER A 83 -23.87 -34.02 -33.04
C SER A 83 -22.66 -34.97 -32.92
N ARG A 84 -22.28 -35.64 -34.00
CA ARG A 84 -21.18 -36.60 -34.07
C ARG A 84 -20.35 -36.37 -35.33
N PRO A 85 -19.03 -36.66 -35.28
CA PRO A 85 -18.15 -36.51 -36.43
C PRO A 85 -18.55 -37.46 -37.57
N GLY A 86 -18.27 -37.04 -38.80
CA GLY A 86 -18.59 -37.76 -40.03
C GLY A 86 -17.65 -38.93 -40.35
N VAL A 87 -17.85 -39.53 -41.53
CA VAL A 87 -16.97 -40.58 -42.06
C VAL A 87 -15.73 -39.93 -42.67
N ALA A 88 -14.56 -40.58 -42.55
CA ALA A 88 -13.29 -40.04 -43.04
C ALA A 88 -13.34 -39.69 -44.54
N GLY A 89 -13.01 -38.44 -44.88
CA GLY A 89 -12.88 -37.95 -46.26
C GLY A 89 -13.86 -36.85 -46.68
N GLU A 90 -14.91 -36.59 -45.88
CA GLU A 90 -15.81 -35.46 -46.10
C GLU A 90 -15.27 -34.18 -45.44
N GLU A 91 -15.51 -33.02 -46.06
CA GLU A 91 -15.17 -31.74 -45.46
C GLU A 91 -16.09 -31.47 -44.27
N GLU A 92 -15.49 -31.27 -43.11
CA GLU A 92 -16.21 -31.07 -41.86
C GLU A 92 -15.54 -29.96 -41.05
N TRP A 93 -16.36 -29.04 -40.55
CA TRP A 93 -15.99 -27.91 -39.72
C TRP A 93 -16.42 -28.21 -38.29
N VAL A 94 -15.59 -27.83 -37.32
CA VAL A 94 -15.91 -27.98 -35.90
C VAL A 94 -16.62 -26.71 -35.43
N LEU A 95 -17.77 -26.86 -34.80
CA LEU A 95 -18.49 -25.78 -34.15
C LEU A 95 -18.40 -25.99 -32.65
N VAL A 96 -18.20 -24.93 -31.85
CA VAL A 96 -18.14 -25.02 -30.39
C VAL A 96 -19.19 -24.11 -29.75
N ASP A 97 -19.80 -24.56 -28.66
CA ASP A 97 -20.73 -23.73 -27.88
C ASP A 97 -20.04 -22.67 -26.99
N GLY A 98 -18.85 -22.22 -27.38
CA GLY A 98 -18.04 -21.22 -26.68
C GLY A 98 -17.80 -19.94 -27.48
N THR A 99 -16.77 -19.20 -27.09
CA THR A 99 -16.34 -17.94 -27.73
C THR A 99 -15.39 -18.20 -28.90
N PRO A 100 -15.12 -17.18 -29.75
CA PRO A 100 -14.10 -17.26 -30.80
C PRO A 100 -12.71 -17.62 -30.26
N ALA A 101 -12.37 -17.14 -29.07
CA ALA A 101 -11.12 -17.49 -28.37
C ALA A 101 -11.08 -18.98 -28.01
N SER A 102 -12.15 -19.52 -27.41
CA SER A 102 -12.26 -20.96 -27.15
C SER A 102 -12.17 -21.78 -28.45
N ALA A 103 -12.83 -21.35 -29.52
CA ALA A 103 -12.77 -22.00 -30.82
C ALA A 103 -11.34 -22.02 -31.40
N ALA A 104 -10.60 -20.92 -31.30
CA ALA A 104 -9.21 -20.84 -31.73
C ALA A 104 -8.32 -21.84 -30.97
N GLN A 105 -8.39 -21.86 -29.64
CA GLN A 105 -7.55 -22.72 -28.81
C GLN A 105 -7.91 -24.22 -28.99
N ILE A 106 -9.22 -24.53 -29.05
CA ILE A 106 -9.71 -25.90 -29.32
C ILE A 106 -9.26 -26.38 -30.70
N GLY A 107 -9.40 -25.54 -31.73
CA GLY A 107 -8.94 -25.84 -33.08
C GLY A 107 -7.43 -26.03 -33.16
N LEU A 108 -6.64 -25.24 -32.42
CA LEU A 108 -5.18 -25.32 -32.40
C LEU A 108 -4.66 -26.60 -31.75
N TYR A 109 -5.26 -27.03 -30.64
CA TYR A 109 -4.66 -28.05 -29.78
C TYR A 109 -5.43 -29.37 -29.72
N HIS A 110 -6.73 -29.39 -30.01
CA HIS A 110 -7.58 -30.56 -29.80
C HIS A 110 -8.09 -31.19 -31.10
N PHE A 111 -8.18 -30.42 -32.19
CA PHE A 111 -8.63 -30.92 -33.50
C PHE A 111 -7.52 -30.80 -34.56
N PHE A 112 -7.73 -31.46 -35.71
CA PHE A 112 -6.94 -31.33 -36.95
C PHE A 112 -5.47 -31.73 -36.91
N ARG A 113 -5.01 -32.42 -35.86
CA ARG A 113 -3.63 -32.92 -35.73
C ARG A 113 -3.23 -33.86 -36.88
N ASP A 114 -4.21 -34.55 -37.47
CA ASP A 114 -4.07 -35.44 -38.63
C ASP A 114 -3.69 -34.71 -39.94
N LYS A 115 -3.95 -33.39 -40.01
CA LYS A 115 -3.66 -32.55 -41.19
C LYS A 115 -2.31 -31.82 -41.12
N GLY A 116 -1.50 -32.10 -40.08
CA GLY A 116 -0.20 -31.47 -39.85
C GLY A 116 -0.28 -30.20 -38.99
N PRO A 117 0.87 -29.56 -38.69
CA PRO A 117 0.93 -28.40 -37.78
C PRO A 117 0.21 -27.20 -38.37
N ILE A 118 -0.55 -26.48 -37.55
CA ILE A 118 -1.18 -25.21 -37.95
C ILE A 118 -0.10 -24.10 -37.95
N ASP A 119 0.04 -23.46 -39.11
CA ASP A 119 1.02 -22.43 -39.40
C ASP A 119 0.51 -21.02 -39.07
N LEU A 120 -0.79 -20.79 -39.30
CA LEU A 120 -1.45 -19.49 -39.20
C LEU A 120 -2.88 -19.67 -38.71
N VAL A 121 -3.35 -18.77 -37.85
CA VAL A 121 -4.78 -18.63 -37.52
C VAL A 121 -5.34 -17.41 -38.22
N VAL A 122 -6.47 -17.56 -38.91
CA VAL A 122 -7.24 -16.45 -39.47
C VAL A 122 -8.58 -16.41 -38.74
N SER A 123 -8.83 -15.33 -38.02
CA SER A 123 -10.11 -15.06 -37.38
C SER A 123 -10.91 -14.13 -38.29
N GLY A 124 -12.05 -14.57 -38.80
CA GLY A 124 -12.88 -13.85 -39.76
C GLY A 124 -13.10 -14.61 -41.10
N PRO A 125 -13.67 -13.94 -42.12
CA PRO A 125 -13.97 -12.52 -42.16
C PRO A 125 -15.18 -12.19 -41.28
N ASN A 126 -15.06 -11.14 -40.47
CA ASN A 126 -16.18 -10.54 -39.73
C ASN A 126 -17.22 -9.93 -40.66
N TYR A 127 -18.50 -10.06 -40.34
CA TYR A 127 -19.60 -9.38 -41.00
C TYR A 127 -19.69 -7.91 -40.54
N GLY A 128 -18.79 -7.07 -41.07
CA GLY A 128 -18.65 -5.67 -40.70
C GLY A 128 -17.19 -5.28 -40.50
N ARG A 129 -16.95 -4.01 -40.19
CA ARG A 129 -15.60 -3.46 -39.98
C ARG A 129 -15.17 -3.58 -38.52
N ASN A 130 -13.88 -3.85 -38.28
CA ASN A 130 -13.24 -3.77 -36.97
C ASN A 130 -12.17 -2.65 -36.98
N THR A 131 -12.49 -1.53 -37.63
CA THR A 131 -11.67 -0.32 -37.66
C THR A 131 -11.93 0.52 -36.42
N THR A 132 -10.93 1.26 -35.94
CA THR A 132 -10.97 2.06 -34.70
C THR A 132 -10.96 1.23 -33.42
N ALA A 133 -10.49 1.84 -32.33
CA ALA A 133 -10.33 1.18 -31.03
C ALA A 133 -11.66 0.64 -30.47
N LEU A 134 -12.76 1.38 -30.64
CA LEU A 134 -14.06 1.00 -30.09
C LEU A 134 -14.62 -0.27 -30.73
N PHE A 135 -14.61 -0.40 -32.06
CA PHE A 135 -15.04 -1.64 -32.71
C PHE A 135 -14.05 -2.78 -32.46
N ALA A 136 -12.74 -2.51 -32.49
CA ALA A 136 -11.73 -3.54 -32.28
C ALA A 136 -11.76 -4.17 -30.88
N LEU A 137 -11.97 -3.37 -29.81
CA LEU A 137 -12.03 -3.85 -28.43
C LEU A 137 -13.24 -4.76 -28.15
N ASN A 138 -14.35 -4.53 -28.85
CA ASN A 138 -15.58 -5.33 -28.71
C ASN A 138 -15.62 -6.52 -29.69
N SER A 139 -14.71 -6.58 -30.66
CA SER A 139 -14.73 -7.60 -31.72
C SER A 139 -14.33 -8.98 -31.22
N GLY A 140 -15.23 -9.96 -31.38
CA GLY A 140 -14.93 -11.37 -31.17
C GLY A 140 -13.95 -11.91 -32.22
N THR A 141 -14.02 -11.41 -33.45
CA THR A 141 -13.04 -11.68 -34.50
C THR A 141 -11.63 -11.26 -34.08
N VAL A 142 -11.42 -10.05 -33.56
CA VAL A 142 -10.11 -9.64 -33.02
C VAL A 142 -9.73 -10.49 -31.80
N GLY A 143 -10.69 -10.80 -30.93
CA GLY A 143 -10.48 -11.65 -29.76
C GLY A 143 -9.97 -13.07 -30.08
N GLY A 144 -10.49 -13.69 -31.15
CA GLY A 144 -10.02 -15.00 -31.63
C GLY A 144 -8.57 -14.95 -32.15
N ALA A 145 -8.18 -13.87 -32.84
CA ALA A 145 -6.81 -13.68 -33.30
C ALA A 145 -5.85 -13.37 -32.13
N LEU A 146 -6.28 -12.57 -31.15
CA LEU A 146 -5.52 -12.31 -29.92
C LEU A 146 -5.25 -13.60 -29.15
N GLU A 147 -6.23 -14.50 -29.04
CA GLU A 147 -6.03 -15.80 -28.37
C GLU A 147 -4.99 -16.67 -29.09
N ALA A 148 -5.07 -16.75 -30.43
CA ALA A 148 -4.07 -17.46 -31.21
C ALA A 148 -2.66 -16.86 -31.04
N ALA A 149 -2.55 -15.53 -30.98
CA ALA A 149 -1.30 -14.83 -30.77
C ALA A 149 -0.68 -15.10 -29.39
N VAL A 150 -1.49 -15.11 -28.31
CA VAL A 150 -1.06 -15.52 -26.97
C VAL A 150 -0.60 -16.99 -26.94
N CYS A 151 -1.20 -17.84 -27.76
CA CYS A 151 -0.75 -19.21 -28.02
C CYS A 151 0.54 -19.30 -28.86
N ARG A 152 1.24 -18.19 -29.10
CA ARG A 152 2.47 -18.09 -29.92
C ARG A 152 2.27 -18.56 -31.36
N LYS A 153 1.06 -18.39 -31.90
CA LYS A 153 0.75 -18.62 -33.31
C LYS A 153 0.56 -17.29 -34.03
N ARG A 154 1.08 -17.20 -35.25
CA ARG A 154 0.81 -16.05 -36.13
C ARG A 154 -0.71 -15.98 -36.36
N ALA A 155 -1.28 -14.79 -36.21
CA ALA A 155 -2.73 -14.62 -36.29
C ALA A 155 -3.15 -13.39 -37.11
N ILE A 156 -4.20 -13.52 -37.90
CA ILE A 156 -4.80 -12.41 -38.65
C ILE A 156 -6.27 -12.31 -38.27
N ALA A 157 -6.68 -11.17 -37.71
CA ALA A 157 -8.08 -10.78 -37.64
C ALA A 157 -8.47 -10.14 -38.99
N LEU A 158 -9.50 -10.65 -39.64
CA LEU A 158 -9.94 -10.24 -40.96
C LEU A 158 -11.39 -9.76 -40.90
N SER A 159 -11.67 -8.62 -41.53
CA SER A 159 -12.98 -7.99 -41.52
C SER A 159 -13.36 -7.50 -42.91
N TYR A 160 -14.60 -7.73 -43.31
CA TYR A 160 -15.14 -7.21 -44.57
C TYR A 160 -16.08 -6.04 -44.27
N ALA A 161 -15.59 -4.83 -44.55
CA ALA A 161 -16.30 -3.60 -44.30
C ALA A 161 -17.28 -3.32 -45.45
N PHE A 162 -18.58 -3.48 -45.21
CA PHE A 162 -19.60 -3.09 -46.16
C PHE A 162 -20.11 -1.66 -45.91
N PHE A 163 -20.58 -1.02 -46.97
CA PHE A 163 -21.21 0.32 -46.94
C PHE A 163 -22.70 0.27 -47.26
N ASN A 164 -23.18 -0.89 -47.70
CA ASN A 164 -24.57 -1.21 -47.94
C ASN A 164 -24.75 -2.73 -47.84
N ARG A 165 -25.97 -3.21 -47.55
CA ARG A 165 -26.27 -4.65 -47.41
C ARG A 165 -26.38 -5.38 -48.76
N ASN A 166 -25.77 -4.86 -49.83
CA ASN A 166 -25.71 -5.57 -51.10
C ASN A 166 -24.61 -6.64 -51.04
N HIS A 167 -24.99 -7.85 -50.64
CA HIS A 167 -24.11 -9.02 -50.65
C HIS A 167 -23.96 -9.58 -52.08
N ASP A 168 -23.44 -8.77 -52.98
CA ASP A 168 -23.13 -9.22 -54.33
C ASP A 168 -22.03 -10.30 -54.26
N PRO A 169 -22.32 -11.55 -54.70
CA PRO A 169 -21.36 -12.64 -54.66
C PRO A 169 -20.04 -12.31 -55.39
N ALA A 170 -20.07 -11.48 -56.45
CA ALA A 170 -18.88 -11.09 -57.19
C ALA A 170 -17.97 -10.16 -56.38
N ILE A 171 -18.54 -9.25 -55.59
CA ILE A 171 -17.79 -8.35 -54.71
C ILE A 171 -17.16 -9.16 -53.56
N ILE A 172 -17.93 -10.07 -52.96
CA ILE A 172 -17.46 -10.93 -51.86
C ILE A 172 -16.33 -11.86 -52.34
N ASP A 173 -16.46 -12.44 -53.54
CA ASP A 173 -15.42 -13.26 -54.16
C ASP A 173 -14.17 -12.43 -54.49
N GLY A 174 -14.34 -11.21 -55.00
CA GLY A 174 -13.26 -10.25 -55.24
C GLY A 174 -12.50 -9.88 -53.95
N ALA A 175 -13.23 -9.63 -52.86
CA ALA A 175 -12.66 -9.35 -51.55
C ALA A 175 -11.94 -10.57 -50.97
N SER A 176 -12.49 -11.79 -51.11
CA SER A 176 -11.85 -13.04 -50.65
C SER A 176 -10.58 -13.37 -51.40
N LYS A 177 -10.55 -13.13 -52.71
CA LYS A 177 -9.31 -13.20 -53.51
C LYS A 177 -8.28 -12.17 -53.06
N HIS A 178 -8.71 -10.95 -52.74
CA HIS A 178 -7.79 -9.93 -52.24
C HIS A 178 -7.25 -10.30 -50.85
N ALA A 179 -8.13 -10.71 -49.93
CA ALA A 179 -7.78 -11.13 -48.58
C ALA A 179 -6.80 -12.30 -48.59
N ALA A 180 -7.00 -13.32 -49.43
CA ALA A 180 -6.06 -14.42 -49.58
C ALA A 180 -4.65 -13.92 -49.99
N ARG A 181 -4.56 -13.00 -50.96
CA ARG A 181 -3.27 -12.38 -51.33
C ARG A 181 -2.63 -11.61 -50.19
N VAL A 182 -3.42 -10.86 -49.42
CA VAL A 182 -2.93 -10.10 -48.25
C VAL A 182 -2.42 -11.07 -47.18
N ILE A 183 -3.17 -12.13 -46.86
CA ILE A 183 -2.78 -13.17 -45.90
C ILE A 183 -1.46 -13.82 -46.29
N GLU A 184 -1.32 -14.26 -47.55
CA GLU A 184 -0.06 -14.86 -48.03
C GLU A 184 1.11 -13.88 -47.96
N THR A 185 0.87 -12.61 -48.28
CA THR A 185 1.90 -11.57 -48.26
C THR A 185 2.36 -11.30 -46.83
N LEU A 186 1.43 -11.10 -45.89
CA LEU A 186 1.74 -10.87 -44.48
C LEU A 186 2.45 -12.07 -43.85
N TYR A 187 2.03 -13.29 -44.17
CA TYR A 187 2.70 -14.49 -43.65
C TYR A 187 4.16 -14.59 -44.14
N ARG A 188 4.42 -14.28 -45.42
CA ARG A 188 5.78 -14.30 -45.99
C ARG A 188 6.66 -13.18 -45.45
N GLN A 189 6.07 -12.03 -45.13
CA GLN A 189 6.78 -10.83 -44.66
C GLN A 189 6.73 -10.66 -43.13
N TRP A 190 6.27 -11.68 -42.41
CA TRP A 190 6.10 -11.60 -40.96
C TRP A 190 7.44 -11.30 -40.28
N PRO A 191 7.54 -10.23 -39.48
CA PRO A 191 8.79 -9.85 -38.83
C PRO A 191 9.34 -10.95 -37.93
N GLU A 192 10.65 -11.21 -37.99
CA GLU A 192 11.34 -12.20 -37.15
C GLU A 192 11.78 -11.65 -35.79
N ASP A 193 11.80 -10.32 -35.64
CA ASP A 193 12.19 -9.61 -34.41
C ASP A 193 11.14 -9.68 -33.29
N GLY A 194 10.01 -10.34 -33.56
CA GLY A 194 8.90 -10.42 -32.64
C GLY A 194 8.22 -9.07 -32.39
N SER A 195 8.30 -8.11 -33.31
CA SER A 195 7.60 -6.81 -33.20
C SER A 195 6.09 -6.92 -33.43
N VAL A 196 5.62 -8.00 -34.07
CA VAL A 196 4.21 -8.21 -34.41
C VAL A 196 3.74 -9.61 -34.00
N ASP A 197 2.67 -9.66 -33.20
CA ASP A 197 2.05 -10.92 -32.78
C ASP A 197 0.83 -11.28 -33.66
N LEU A 198 0.09 -10.27 -34.12
CA LEU A 198 -1.06 -10.41 -35.00
C LEU A 198 -1.26 -9.19 -35.91
N TYR A 199 -2.05 -9.34 -36.97
CA TYR A 199 -2.55 -8.22 -37.78
C TYR A 199 -4.07 -8.14 -37.70
N THR A 200 -4.62 -6.92 -37.63
CA THR A 200 -6.02 -6.69 -38.00
C THR A 200 -6.09 -6.11 -39.41
N VAL A 201 -6.92 -6.73 -40.26
CA VAL A 201 -7.03 -6.43 -41.69
C VAL A 201 -8.49 -6.12 -42.00
N ASN A 202 -8.76 -4.91 -42.47
CA ASN A 202 -10.11 -4.51 -42.91
C ASN A 202 -10.12 -4.33 -44.43
N VAL A 203 -10.91 -5.17 -45.12
CA VAL A 203 -11.10 -5.15 -46.57
C VAL A 203 -12.42 -4.45 -46.88
N PRO A 204 -12.44 -3.32 -47.61
CA PRO A 204 -13.67 -2.70 -48.06
C PRO A 204 -14.39 -3.57 -49.10
N LEU A 205 -15.68 -3.81 -48.91
CA LEU A 205 -16.54 -4.51 -49.87
C LEU A 205 -16.99 -3.55 -50.96
N VAL A 206 -16.05 -3.23 -51.85
CA VAL A 206 -16.27 -2.40 -53.03
C VAL A 206 -15.83 -3.16 -54.29
N GLU A 207 -16.45 -2.83 -55.41
CA GLU A 207 -16.06 -3.40 -56.69
C GLU A 207 -14.59 -3.07 -57.00
N GLY A 208 -13.83 -4.08 -57.45
CA GLY A 208 -12.43 -3.88 -57.82
C GLY A 208 -11.47 -3.65 -56.64
N VAL A 209 -11.86 -3.95 -55.39
CA VAL A 209 -10.98 -3.77 -54.19
C VAL A 209 -9.57 -4.33 -54.36
N GLY A 210 -9.42 -5.41 -55.16
CA GLY A 210 -8.13 -6.01 -55.45
C GLY A 210 -7.12 -5.12 -56.20
N ALA A 211 -7.58 -4.02 -56.82
CA ALA A 211 -6.76 -3.01 -57.47
C ALA A 211 -6.48 -1.80 -56.57
N ASN A 212 -7.20 -1.67 -55.45
CA ASN A 212 -7.01 -0.60 -54.48
C ASN A 212 -5.73 -0.85 -53.66
N LYS A 213 -5.21 0.22 -53.05
CA LYS A 213 -4.00 0.10 -52.23
C LYS A 213 -4.30 -0.64 -50.93
N THR A 214 -3.35 -1.49 -50.52
CA THR A 214 -3.27 -2.05 -49.17
C THR A 214 -2.26 -1.23 -48.38
N VAL A 215 -2.69 -0.67 -47.26
CA VAL A 215 -1.91 0.33 -46.50
C VAL A 215 -1.72 -0.14 -45.07
N PHE A 216 -0.48 -0.06 -44.58
CA PHE A 216 -0.22 -0.23 -43.15
C PHE A 216 -0.73 1.00 -42.38
N THR A 217 -1.55 0.76 -41.36
CA THR A 217 -2.25 1.81 -40.62
C THR A 217 -2.01 1.68 -39.13
N GLY A 218 -2.11 2.81 -38.42
CA GLY A 218 -2.38 2.79 -36.98
C GLY A 218 -3.88 2.62 -36.72
N MET A 219 -4.25 2.06 -35.58
CA MET A 219 -5.63 2.02 -35.14
C MET A 219 -6.06 3.42 -34.65
N LEU A 220 -7.18 3.94 -35.15
CA LEU A 220 -7.74 5.21 -34.66
C LEU A 220 -8.27 5.05 -33.23
N GLN A 221 -7.78 5.85 -32.30
CA GLN A 221 -8.34 5.93 -30.95
C GLN A 221 -9.62 6.78 -30.95
N ASN A 222 -10.75 6.23 -30.52
CA ASN A 222 -12.05 6.90 -30.39
C ASN A 222 -12.79 6.45 -29.11
N TYR A 223 -13.83 7.19 -28.73
CA TYR A 223 -14.58 7.04 -27.47
C TYR A 223 -16.08 7.29 -27.70
N TRP A 224 -16.95 6.80 -26.82
CA TRP A 224 -18.37 7.19 -26.79
C TRP A 224 -18.49 8.68 -26.41
N GLY A 225 -19.43 9.40 -27.03
CA GLY A 225 -19.75 10.79 -26.70
C GLY A 225 -20.41 10.98 -25.33
N GLU A 226 -20.46 12.22 -24.84
CA GLU A 226 -21.12 12.54 -23.58
C GLU A 226 -22.63 12.22 -23.66
N GLY A 227 -23.10 11.31 -22.80
CA GLY A 227 -24.50 10.90 -22.75
C GLY A 227 -24.91 9.86 -23.80
N THR A 228 -23.99 9.36 -24.62
CA THR A 228 -24.26 8.21 -25.49
C THR A 228 -23.88 6.91 -24.77
N THR A 229 -24.89 6.06 -24.56
CA THR A 229 -24.75 4.76 -23.90
C THR A 229 -25.02 3.66 -24.91
N CYS A 230 -24.57 2.44 -24.59
CA CYS A 230 -24.95 1.25 -25.35
C CYS A 230 -26.29 0.66 -24.92
N PHE A 231 -27.00 1.31 -23.99
CA PHE A 231 -28.19 0.75 -23.37
C PHE A 231 -29.30 1.79 -23.25
N GLN A 232 -30.52 1.41 -23.63
CA GLN A 232 -31.73 2.20 -23.45
C GLN A 232 -32.61 1.55 -22.39
N GLU A 233 -33.10 2.34 -21.43
CA GLU A 233 -34.09 1.89 -20.46
C GLU A 233 -35.41 1.56 -21.19
N VAL A 234 -35.97 0.39 -20.87
CA VAL A 234 -37.21 -0.10 -21.48
C VAL A 234 -38.18 -0.55 -20.40
N GLU A 235 -39.47 -0.31 -20.65
CA GLU A 235 -40.54 -0.97 -19.88
C GLU A 235 -40.56 -2.46 -20.26
N ALA A 236 -40.90 -3.33 -19.31
CA ALA A 236 -40.70 -4.78 -19.38
C ALA A 236 -41.60 -5.50 -20.42
N GLU A 237 -41.41 -5.21 -21.71
CA GLU A 237 -41.89 -6.01 -22.83
C GLU A 237 -40.68 -6.53 -23.63
N ILE A 238 -40.52 -7.85 -23.61
CA ILE A 238 -39.46 -8.56 -24.31
C ILE A 238 -39.90 -8.69 -25.77
N SER A 239 -39.34 -7.87 -26.67
CA SER A 239 -39.40 -8.10 -28.11
C SER A 239 -38.53 -9.28 -28.51
N ASP A 240 -38.79 -9.89 -29.67
CA ASP A 240 -37.99 -10.99 -30.22
C ASP A 240 -36.51 -10.57 -30.35
N GLU A 241 -35.62 -11.24 -29.62
CA GLU A 241 -34.21 -10.85 -29.44
C GLU A 241 -33.42 -10.91 -30.76
N ASP A 242 -33.77 -11.87 -31.62
CA ASP A 242 -33.13 -12.09 -32.93
C ASP A 242 -33.43 -10.94 -33.92
N GLU A 243 -34.66 -10.43 -33.95
CA GLU A 243 -35.04 -9.31 -34.83
C GLU A 243 -34.44 -7.97 -34.37
N GLU A 244 -34.26 -7.79 -33.06
CA GLU A 244 -33.65 -6.59 -32.50
C GLU A 244 -32.14 -6.56 -32.76
N GLU A 245 -31.46 -7.72 -32.70
CA GLU A 245 -30.04 -7.83 -33.07
C GLU A 245 -29.81 -7.43 -34.54
N GLU A 246 -30.69 -7.86 -35.45
CA GLU A 246 -30.62 -7.48 -36.86
C GLU A 246 -30.81 -5.96 -37.08
N ARG A 247 -31.74 -5.32 -36.37
CA ARG A 247 -31.95 -3.85 -36.43
C ARG A 247 -30.76 -3.06 -35.90
N ILE A 248 -30.13 -3.52 -34.82
CA ILE A 248 -28.98 -2.83 -34.23
C ILE A 248 -27.79 -2.84 -35.19
N ARG A 249 -27.59 -3.94 -35.93
CA ARG A 249 -26.58 -4.02 -36.99
C ARG A 249 -26.80 -3.01 -38.12
N GLU A 250 -28.06 -2.64 -38.40
CA GLU A 250 -28.38 -1.59 -39.37
C GLU A 250 -27.95 -0.21 -38.86
N GLY A 251 -28.25 0.09 -37.59
CA GLY A 251 -27.83 1.32 -36.92
C GLY A 251 -26.31 1.43 -36.74
N GLU A 252 -25.63 0.28 -36.58
CA GLU A 252 -24.16 0.20 -36.58
C GLU A 252 -23.55 0.75 -37.83
N GLN A 253 -24.25 0.89 -38.97
CA GLN A 253 -23.62 1.26 -40.25
C GLN A 253 -24.33 2.32 -41.10
N ALA A 254 -25.57 2.70 -40.78
CA ALA A 254 -26.39 3.62 -41.60
C ALA A 254 -26.29 5.12 -41.26
N ALA A 255 -25.51 5.54 -40.27
CA ALA A 255 -25.50 6.92 -39.75
C ALA A 255 -24.61 7.92 -40.53
N GLU A 256 -24.38 7.72 -41.83
CA GLU A 256 -23.82 8.77 -42.69
C GLU A 256 -24.94 9.70 -43.18
N GLY A 257 -25.35 10.61 -42.28
CA GLY A 257 -26.21 11.75 -42.59
C GLY A 257 -27.63 11.63 -42.05
N ILE A 258 -27.90 12.33 -40.94
CA ILE A 258 -29.11 13.14 -40.63
C ILE A 258 -28.88 13.77 -39.24
N ASP A 259 -28.98 15.11 -39.19
CA ASP A 259 -28.95 15.95 -37.98
C ASP A 259 -30.28 15.94 -37.21
N GLY A 260 -30.19 16.09 -35.87
CA GLY A 260 -31.24 16.65 -34.99
C GLY A 260 -32.00 15.63 -34.14
N ALA A 261 -32.37 15.86 -32.88
CA ALA A 261 -32.39 17.07 -32.04
C ALA A 261 -32.42 16.66 -30.53
N PRO A 262 -32.07 17.54 -29.57
CA PRO A 262 -32.15 17.22 -28.15
C PRO A 262 -33.58 17.42 -27.62
N GLU A 263 -34.12 16.44 -26.91
CA GLU A 263 -35.36 16.59 -26.14
C GLU A 263 -35.09 17.10 -24.72
N ASN A 264 -35.96 18.00 -24.28
CA ASN A 264 -35.85 18.82 -23.07
C ASN A 264 -35.91 17.99 -21.78
N GLY A 265 -35.04 18.36 -20.84
CA GLY A 265 -35.06 17.83 -19.48
C GLY A 265 -36.17 18.44 -18.64
N ASP A 266 -36.90 17.59 -17.93
CA ASP A 266 -37.70 17.97 -16.78
C ASP A 266 -37.04 17.44 -15.50
N GLY A 267 -36.74 18.36 -14.58
CA GLY A 267 -36.12 18.08 -13.30
C GLY A 267 -37.08 17.40 -12.34
N ILE A 268 -36.62 16.31 -11.71
CA ILE A 268 -37.32 15.69 -10.59
C ILE A 268 -36.40 15.73 -9.37
N ALA A 269 -36.90 16.40 -8.33
CA ALA A 269 -36.26 16.56 -7.04
C ALA A 269 -36.07 15.22 -6.32
N GLU A 270 -34.83 14.95 -5.90
CA GLU A 270 -34.44 13.73 -5.20
C GLU A 270 -34.97 13.71 -3.76
N LYS A 271 -35.94 12.83 -3.50
CA LYS A 271 -36.10 12.19 -2.20
C LYS A 271 -35.39 10.84 -2.26
N LYS A 272 -34.42 10.62 -1.37
CA LYS A 272 -33.74 9.32 -1.20
C LYS A 272 -34.77 8.19 -1.07
N LYS A 273 -34.95 7.43 -2.15
CA LYS A 273 -35.64 6.14 -2.21
C LYS A 273 -34.64 5.11 -2.69
N GLY A 274 -34.73 3.89 -2.16
CA GLY A 274 -33.87 2.76 -2.58
C GLY A 274 -33.92 2.49 -4.08
N LEU A 275 -32.93 1.73 -4.56
CA LEU A 275 -32.75 1.39 -5.98
C LEU A 275 -34.03 0.78 -6.57
N ALA A 276 -34.56 1.39 -7.63
CA ALA A 276 -35.71 0.88 -8.39
C ALA A 276 -35.27 -0.22 -9.37
N ASN A 277 -36.12 -1.23 -9.56
CA ASN A 277 -35.88 -2.29 -10.55
C ASN A 277 -36.10 -1.72 -11.97
N ARG A 278 -35.08 -1.77 -12.82
CA ARG A 278 -35.07 -1.19 -14.18
C ARG A 278 -34.59 -2.22 -15.18
N HIS A 279 -35.18 -2.21 -16.37
CA HIS A 279 -34.77 -3.08 -17.49
C HIS A 279 -34.08 -2.24 -18.56
N PHE A 280 -33.05 -2.82 -19.19
CA PHE A 280 -32.25 -2.16 -20.21
C PHE A 280 -32.12 -3.08 -21.42
N ARG A 281 -32.28 -2.52 -22.62
CA ARG A 281 -31.94 -3.19 -23.87
C ARG A 281 -30.65 -2.63 -24.44
N TRP A 282 -29.89 -3.44 -25.16
CA TRP A 282 -28.74 -2.98 -25.93
C TRP A 282 -29.22 -2.11 -27.11
N ALA A 283 -28.74 -0.86 -27.20
CA ALA A 283 -29.13 0.11 -28.22
C ALA A 283 -28.01 1.17 -28.43
N PRO A 284 -26.82 0.77 -28.93
CA PRO A 284 -25.69 1.68 -29.14
C PRO A 284 -25.95 2.75 -30.20
N ARG A 285 -25.47 3.96 -29.94
CA ARG A 285 -25.52 5.10 -30.88
C ARG A 285 -24.16 5.27 -31.58
N PHE A 286 -24.09 4.86 -32.85
CA PHE A 286 -22.82 4.82 -33.59
C PHE A 286 -22.45 6.12 -34.31
N THR A 287 -23.30 7.14 -34.26
CA THR A 287 -23.06 8.47 -34.86
C THR A 287 -21.68 9.02 -34.48
N ASP A 288 -21.32 8.92 -33.20
CA ASP A 288 -20.09 9.48 -32.66
C ASP A 288 -18.85 8.72 -33.16
N VAL A 289 -19.00 7.41 -33.35
CA VAL A 289 -17.95 6.54 -33.90
C VAL A 289 -17.66 6.92 -35.34
N TYR A 290 -18.70 7.18 -36.14
CA TYR A 290 -18.55 7.60 -37.53
C TYR A 290 -17.99 9.00 -37.68
N GLN A 291 -18.51 9.94 -36.90
CA GLN A 291 -18.00 11.31 -36.88
C GLN A 291 -16.50 11.34 -36.53
N SER A 292 -16.05 10.51 -35.58
CA SER A 292 -14.63 10.42 -35.23
C SER A 292 -13.74 10.00 -36.42
N VAL A 293 -14.25 9.17 -37.33
CA VAL A 293 -13.54 8.79 -38.55
C VAL A 293 -13.52 9.94 -39.55
N GLU A 294 -14.62 10.68 -39.70
CA GLU A 294 -14.71 11.84 -40.59
C GLU A 294 -13.74 12.96 -40.21
N GLU A 295 -13.61 13.21 -38.91
CA GLU A 295 -12.76 14.27 -38.37
C GLU A 295 -11.28 13.86 -38.26
N SER A 296 -10.97 12.56 -38.41
CA SER A 296 -9.62 12.04 -38.25
C SER A 296 -8.70 12.39 -39.43
N PRO A 297 -7.40 12.64 -39.19
CA PRO A 297 -6.43 12.87 -40.25
C PRO A 297 -6.11 11.58 -41.02
N PRO A 298 -5.67 11.68 -42.30
CA PRO A 298 -5.26 10.53 -43.09
C PRO A 298 -4.21 9.62 -42.41
N GLY A 299 -4.31 8.32 -42.66
CA GLY A 299 -3.31 7.31 -42.25
C GLY A 299 -3.72 6.34 -41.13
N ASN A 300 -4.91 6.53 -40.54
CA ASN A 300 -5.51 5.56 -39.62
C ASN A 300 -6.40 4.54 -40.35
N ASP A 301 -6.73 3.44 -39.66
CA ASP A 301 -7.51 2.33 -40.19
C ASP A 301 -8.94 2.69 -40.61
N GLY A 302 -9.63 3.54 -39.82
CA GLY A 302 -10.97 4.06 -40.13
C GLY A 302 -11.00 4.89 -41.41
N TRP A 303 -10.09 5.87 -41.51
CA TRP A 303 -9.93 6.70 -42.72
C TRP A 303 -9.57 5.85 -43.94
N CYS A 304 -8.64 4.90 -43.79
CA CYS A 304 -8.20 4.02 -44.87
C CYS A 304 -9.38 3.24 -45.48
N VAL A 305 -10.22 2.64 -44.64
CA VAL A 305 -11.41 1.93 -45.11
C VAL A 305 -12.44 2.87 -45.73
N LYS A 306 -12.66 4.07 -45.17
CA LYS A 306 -13.55 5.09 -45.75
C LYS A 306 -13.16 5.47 -47.18
N GLU A 307 -11.86 5.59 -47.46
CA GLU A 307 -11.32 5.87 -48.80
C GLU A 307 -11.31 4.64 -49.74
N GLY A 308 -11.92 3.53 -49.32
CA GLY A 308 -11.97 2.28 -50.11
C GLY A 308 -10.64 1.54 -50.17
N LEU A 309 -9.69 1.84 -49.27
CA LEU A 309 -8.39 1.19 -49.18
C LEU A 309 -8.43 0.05 -48.14
N THR A 310 -7.61 -0.99 -48.37
CA THR A 310 -7.50 -2.08 -47.38
C THR A 310 -6.52 -1.66 -46.28
N SER A 311 -6.98 -1.66 -45.03
CA SER A 311 -6.15 -1.33 -43.87
C SER A 311 -5.50 -2.59 -43.29
N VAL A 312 -4.23 -2.48 -42.89
CA VAL A 312 -3.48 -3.53 -42.19
C VAL A 312 -2.81 -2.90 -40.98
N THR A 313 -3.27 -3.25 -39.79
CA THR A 313 -2.71 -2.72 -38.54
C THR A 313 -1.91 -3.83 -37.82
N PRO A 314 -0.58 -3.71 -37.70
CA PRO A 314 0.22 -4.61 -36.88
C PRO A 314 -0.10 -4.40 -35.39
N MET A 315 -0.28 -5.50 -34.65
CA MET A 315 -0.67 -5.45 -33.24
C MET A 315 0.21 -6.37 -32.38
N LYS A 316 0.22 -6.04 -31.10
CA LYS A 316 0.70 -6.89 -30.02
C LYS A 316 -0.48 -7.52 -29.28
N ALA A 317 -0.31 -8.77 -28.86
CA ALA A 317 -1.32 -9.47 -28.05
C ALA A 317 -1.16 -9.10 -26.57
N ASN A 318 -1.32 -7.81 -26.28
CA ASN A 318 -1.23 -7.24 -24.95
C ASN A 318 -2.26 -6.11 -24.81
N PHE A 319 -2.35 -5.57 -23.59
CA PHE A 319 -2.93 -4.25 -23.44
C PHE A 319 -1.87 -3.23 -23.82
N TRP A 320 -2.22 -2.31 -24.73
CA TRP A 320 -1.35 -1.19 -25.05
C TRP A 320 -1.22 -0.32 -23.81
N HIS A 321 -0.01 -0.19 -23.29
CA HIS A 321 0.22 0.56 -22.07
C HIS A 321 0.25 2.07 -22.37
N ALA A 322 -0.75 2.79 -21.89
CA ALA A 322 -0.85 4.24 -22.02
C ALA A 322 -0.02 4.96 -20.96
N ALA A 323 0.33 6.23 -21.23
CA ALA A 323 1.09 7.07 -20.31
C ALA A 323 2.34 6.35 -19.80
N THR A 324 3.24 5.99 -20.72
CA THR A 324 4.49 5.29 -20.38
C THR A 324 5.37 6.04 -19.40
N ASN A 325 5.18 7.36 -19.30
CA ASN A 325 5.75 8.23 -18.27
C ASN A 325 5.21 7.93 -16.86
N LEU A 326 4.05 7.29 -16.75
CA LEU A 326 3.48 6.80 -15.49
C LEU A 326 3.98 5.40 -15.13
N HIS A 327 4.52 4.64 -16.08
CA HIS A 327 5.05 3.31 -15.78
C HIS A 327 6.25 3.45 -14.85
N GLY A 328 6.22 2.74 -13.73
CA GLY A 328 7.22 2.89 -12.69
C GLY A 328 7.15 4.22 -11.93
N SER A 329 6.11 5.03 -12.17
CA SER A 329 5.75 6.18 -11.33
C SER A 329 4.62 5.77 -10.38
N GLU A 330 4.68 6.23 -9.15
CA GLU A 330 3.63 6.01 -8.17
C GLU A 330 2.34 6.75 -8.56
N LEU A 331 1.20 6.04 -8.62
CA LEU A 331 -0.12 6.65 -8.78
C LEU A 331 -0.44 7.45 -7.51
N LYS A 332 -0.39 8.79 -7.61
CA LYS A 332 -0.65 9.70 -6.50
C LYS A 332 -2.15 9.73 -6.16
N LEU A 333 -2.59 8.90 -5.22
CA LEU A 333 -3.95 8.91 -4.69
C LEU A 333 -4.09 10.06 -3.67
N GLN A 334 -5.05 10.95 -3.91
CA GLN A 334 -5.36 12.02 -2.96
C GLN A 334 -6.17 11.44 -1.80
N ASN A 335 -5.69 11.60 -0.56
CA ASN A 335 -6.55 11.39 0.59
C ASN A 335 -7.54 12.56 0.70
N PRO A 336 -8.85 12.30 0.83
CA PRO A 336 -9.87 13.32 0.72
C PRO A 336 -9.93 14.16 2.00
N SER A 337 -9.12 15.20 2.08
CA SER A 337 -9.46 16.37 2.90
C SER A 337 -8.89 17.66 2.30
N SER A 338 -9.80 18.29 1.55
CA SER A 338 -10.01 19.73 1.37
C SER A 338 -9.40 20.42 0.15
N PRO A 339 -10.16 21.36 -0.45
CA PRO A 339 -10.14 21.60 -1.88
C PRO A 339 -9.66 23.02 -2.27
N GLU A 340 -9.44 23.15 -3.58
CA GLU A 340 -9.36 24.38 -4.39
C GLU A 340 -8.04 25.16 -4.46
N GLY A 341 -7.66 25.48 -5.70
CA GLY A 341 -6.64 26.48 -6.02
C GLY A 341 -5.88 26.22 -7.31
N GLY A 342 -6.57 25.96 -8.43
CA GLY A 342 -5.91 25.79 -9.73
C GLY A 342 -5.24 27.09 -10.21
N LYS A 343 -3.94 27.01 -10.56
CA LYS A 343 -3.35 27.65 -11.74
C LYS A 343 -1.91 27.21 -12.05
N ALA A 344 -1.74 26.89 -13.33
CA ALA A 344 -0.53 26.84 -14.16
C ALA A 344 0.50 25.72 -13.95
N MET A 345 0.61 24.85 -14.96
CA MET A 345 1.90 24.26 -15.34
C MET A 345 2.69 25.22 -16.23
N PRO A 346 4.02 25.09 -16.23
CA PRO A 346 4.72 24.80 -17.48
C PRO A 346 5.48 23.48 -17.41
N LEU A 347 5.48 22.79 -18.56
CA LEU A 347 6.37 21.68 -18.90
C LEU A 347 7.84 22.06 -18.72
N GLU A 348 8.62 21.18 -18.11
CA GLU A 348 9.96 20.85 -18.60
C GLU A 348 10.24 19.35 -18.37
N SER A 349 10.50 18.64 -19.47
CA SER A 349 10.98 17.26 -19.51
C SER A 349 12.51 17.30 -19.50
N THR A 350 13.18 16.41 -18.76
CA THR A 350 14.44 15.75 -19.18
C THR A 350 14.95 14.78 -18.10
N LEU A 351 15.19 13.52 -18.50
CA LEU A 351 15.71 12.39 -17.70
C LEU A 351 17.01 12.71 -16.92
N PRO A 352 17.23 12.11 -15.73
CA PRO A 352 18.58 11.89 -15.22
C PRO A 352 18.95 10.39 -15.07
N PHE A 353 20.19 10.13 -15.46
CA PHE A 353 21.01 8.95 -15.21
C PHE A 353 20.92 8.50 -13.74
N ARG A 354 20.62 7.22 -13.43
CA ARG A 354 20.65 6.71 -12.04
C ARG A 354 22.11 6.60 -11.54
N PRO A 355 22.48 7.21 -10.39
CA PRO A 355 23.84 7.15 -9.85
C PRO A 355 24.23 5.76 -9.28
N LYS A 356 25.53 5.49 -9.14
CA LYS A 356 26.11 4.24 -8.57
C LYS A 356 25.71 3.93 -7.11
N ALA A 357 25.15 4.88 -6.38
CA ALA A 357 24.85 4.77 -4.94
C ALA A 357 23.34 4.91 -4.68
N HIS A 358 22.52 4.22 -5.49
CA HIS A 358 21.07 4.21 -5.34
C HIS A 358 20.63 3.21 -4.25
N PHE A 359 19.64 3.58 -3.41
CA PHE A 359 19.04 2.69 -2.42
C PHE A 359 17.50 2.78 -2.41
N PHE A 360 16.82 1.74 -1.96
CA PHE A 360 15.38 1.71 -1.77
C PHE A 360 15.03 2.14 -0.35
N ALA A 361 13.93 2.84 -0.14
CA ALA A 361 13.52 3.32 1.17
C ALA A 361 12.04 2.97 1.43
N LEU A 362 11.80 2.04 2.35
CA LEU A 362 10.49 1.71 2.88
C LEU A 362 10.22 2.54 4.14
N VAL A 363 9.30 3.51 4.06
CA VAL A 363 8.95 4.38 5.19
C VAL A 363 7.47 4.25 5.49
N ALA A 364 7.12 3.44 6.50
CA ALA A 364 5.76 3.22 6.97
C ALA A 364 5.76 3.26 8.50
N TYR A 365 5.85 4.45 9.11
CA TYR A 365 6.05 4.64 10.56
C TYR A 365 4.74 4.68 11.38
N ASP A 366 3.57 4.42 10.77
CA ASP A 366 2.23 4.39 11.39
C ASP A 366 1.86 5.61 12.26
N SER A 367 2.45 6.77 11.96
CA SER A 367 2.16 8.02 12.66
C SER A 367 1.94 9.16 11.67
N PRO A 368 0.71 9.75 11.61
CA PRO A 368 0.42 10.86 10.71
C PRO A 368 1.24 12.12 11.05
N TYR A 369 1.77 12.22 12.27
CA TYR A 369 2.63 13.32 12.69
C TYR A 369 4.08 13.15 12.20
N VAL A 370 4.64 11.95 12.33
CA VAL A 370 6.08 11.68 12.16
C VAL A 370 6.45 11.28 10.74
N GLN A 371 5.59 10.48 10.08
CA GLN A 371 5.83 10.03 8.71
C GLN A 371 6.17 11.17 7.73
N PRO A 372 5.41 12.29 7.66
CA PRO A 372 5.78 13.40 6.78
C PRO A 372 7.11 14.06 7.16
N LEU A 373 7.53 14.01 8.43
CA LEU A 373 8.80 14.56 8.89
C LEU A 373 9.98 13.70 8.44
N ILE A 374 9.84 12.37 8.52
CA ILE A 374 10.85 11.41 8.02
C ILE A 374 11.02 11.59 6.50
N LEU A 375 9.91 11.63 5.75
CA LEU A 375 9.96 11.82 4.29
C LEU A 375 10.58 13.17 3.90
N SER A 376 10.25 14.24 4.62
CA SER A 376 10.86 15.56 4.43
C SER A 376 12.36 15.55 4.73
N ALA A 377 12.79 14.87 5.80
CA ALA A 377 14.21 14.70 6.12
C ALA A 377 14.95 13.91 5.04
N LEU A 378 14.36 12.83 4.53
CA LEU A 378 14.92 12.03 3.43
C LEU A 378 15.11 12.87 2.15
N GLN A 379 14.08 13.63 1.76
CA GLN A 379 14.11 14.55 0.60
C GLN A 379 15.14 15.67 0.75
N LYS A 380 15.36 16.15 1.98
CA LYS A 380 16.33 17.22 2.27
C LYS A 380 17.78 16.71 2.26
N LEU A 381 18.01 15.48 2.72
CA LEU A 381 19.35 14.90 2.89
C LEU A 381 19.88 14.22 1.63
N PHE A 382 19.00 13.56 0.87
CA PHE A 382 19.40 12.75 -0.27
C PHE A 382 18.77 13.33 -1.54
N PRO A 383 19.52 13.47 -2.64
CA PRO A 383 18.96 13.94 -3.89
C PRO A 383 17.90 12.94 -4.40
N PRO A 384 16.87 13.40 -5.15
CA PRO A 384 15.79 12.53 -5.61
C PRO A 384 16.26 11.34 -6.46
N GLU A 385 17.44 11.41 -7.09
CA GLU A 385 17.99 10.28 -7.85
C GLU A 385 18.70 9.22 -6.98
N ALA A 386 19.02 9.54 -5.72
CA ALA A 386 19.76 8.65 -4.82
C ALA A 386 18.89 7.57 -4.16
N TYR A 387 17.56 7.73 -4.14
CA TYR A 387 16.68 6.73 -3.55
C TYR A 387 15.35 6.55 -4.27
N THR A 388 14.74 5.38 -4.10
CA THR A 388 13.37 5.07 -4.54
C THR A 388 12.53 4.70 -3.32
N LEU A 389 11.37 5.36 -3.12
CA LEU A 389 10.44 5.00 -2.04
C LEU A 389 9.67 3.72 -2.42
N LEU A 390 9.58 2.78 -1.48
CA LEU A 390 8.76 1.58 -1.58
C LEU A 390 7.41 1.83 -0.88
N SER A 391 6.32 1.37 -1.49
CA SER A 391 4.97 1.46 -0.94
C SER A 391 4.56 0.10 -0.37
N MET A 392 3.93 0.08 0.81
CA MET A 392 3.40 -1.15 1.42
C MET A 392 2.25 -1.74 0.60
N PRO A 393 2.13 -3.08 0.45
CA PRO A 393 1.00 -3.71 -0.25
C PRO A 393 -0.36 -3.41 0.41
N GLU A 394 -1.39 -3.11 -0.38
CA GLU A 394 -2.75 -2.92 0.13
C GLU A 394 -3.36 -4.26 0.58
N GLY A 395 -3.46 -4.47 1.89
CA GLY A 395 -4.10 -5.67 2.50
C GLY A 395 -3.53 -6.11 3.85
N GLU A 396 -2.31 -5.67 4.21
CA GLU A 396 -1.59 -6.13 5.42
C GLU A 396 -1.60 -5.12 6.58
N ALA A 397 -2.25 -3.96 6.40
CA ALA A 397 -2.27 -2.88 7.40
C ALA A 397 -3.18 -3.14 8.62
N ALA A 398 -3.70 -4.36 8.82
CA ALA A 398 -4.63 -4.66 9.91
C ALA A 398 -4.03 -5.43 11.09
N GLU A 399 -2.90 -6.15 10.97
CA GLU A 399 -2.46 -7.05 12.05
C GLU A 399 -0.93 -7.25 12.13
N GLY A 400 -0.12 -6.19 12.22
CA GLY A 400 1.29 -6.32 12.64
C GLY A 400 2.11 -7.38 11.89
N THR A 401 1.78 -7.64 10.62
CA THR A 401 2.36 -8.70 9.81
C THR A 401 3.72 -8.27 9.28
N GLU A 402 4.68 -9.20 9.33
CA GLU A 402 6.04 -9.02 8.86
C GLU A 402 6.05 -8.71 7.35
N VAL A 403 6.80 -7.67 6.94
CA VAL A 403 6.86 -7.23 5.54
C VAL A 403 7.86 -8.09 4.78
N ALA A 404 7.44 -8.90 3.81
CA ALA A 404 8.37 -9.69 2.99
C ALA A 404 9.19 -8.79 2.03
N LEU A 405 10.40 -8.39 2.44
CA LEU A 405 11.26 -7.50 1.64
C LEU A 405 11.73 -8.13 0.33
N ASP A 406 11.84 -9.46 0.28
CA ASP A 406 12.23 -10.23 -0.91
C ASP A 406 11.28 -10.02 -2.11
N GLU A 407 9.98 -9.76 -1.84
CA GLU A 407 8.97 -9.56 -2.90
C GLU A 407 8.90 -8.11 -3.40
N LEU A 408 9.34 -7.16 -2.57
CA LEU A 408 9.32 -5.71 -2.84
C LEU A 408 10.60 -5.21 -3.53
N LEU A 409 11.70 -5.95 -3.39
CA LEU A 409 13.00 -5.57 -3.94
C LEU A 409 13.24 -6.22 -5.32
N PRO A 410 13.90 -5.52 -6.26
CA PRO A 410 14.16 -6.05 -7.60
C PRO A 410 15.25 -7.14 -7.66
N GLY A 411 15.85 -7.52 -6.52
CA GLY A 411 16.83 -8.61 -6.37
C GLY A 411 17.61 -8.53 -5.05
N ASP A 412 18.23 -9.64 -4.63
CA ASP A 412 18.87 -9.85 -3.32
C ASP A 412 20.00 -8.84 -2.99
N ASP A 413 20.72 -8.34 -4.00
CA ASP A 413 21.80 -7.36 -3.81
C ASP A 413 21.30 -5.90 -3.63
N SER A 414 19.99 -5.69 -3.51
CA SER A 414 19.40 -4.35 -3.38
C SER A 414 19.70 -3.72 -2.03
N ARG A 415 20.16 -2.46 -2.04
CA ARG A 415 20.36 -1.67 -0.83
C ARG A 415 19.02 -1.09 -0.36
N VAL A 416 18.61 -1.34 0.87
CA VAL A 416 17.30 -0.92 1.39
C VAL A 416 17.41 -0.26 2.77
N LEU A 417 16.66 0.82 2.96
CA LEU A 417 16.39 1.48 4.24
C LEU A 417 14.95 1.15 4.63
N GLN A 418 14.75 0.48 5.77
CA GLN A 418 13.42 0.16 6.30
C GLN A 418 13.18 0.96 7.59
N ILE A 419 12.12 1.78 7.57
CA ILE A 419 11.63 2.56 8.70
C ILE A 419 10.16 2.19 8.92
N THR A 420 9.93 1.21 9.80
CA THR A 420 8.62 0.61 10.08
C THR A 420 8.42 0.41 11.59
N PRO A 421 7.19 0.15 12.08
CA PRO A 421 6.95 -0.38 13.42
C PRO A 421 7.75 -1.65 13.66
N TYR A 422 8.08 -1.91 14.93
CA TYR A 422 8.90 -3.06 15.30
C TYR A 422 8.37 -4.41 14.80
N GLU A 423 7.04 -4.62 14.85
CA GLU A 423 6.41 -5.89 14.43
C GLU A 423 6.40 -6.08 12.90
N ALA A 424 6.54 -4.99 12.14
CA ALA A 424 6.56 -5.00 10.67
C ALA A 424 7.98 -5.07 10.09
N ILE A 425 9.03 -5.22 10.92
CA ILE A 425 10.41 -5.38 10.46
C ILE A 425 10.64 -6.84 10.05
N ASP A 426 11.24 -7.04 8.88
CA ASP A 426 11.63 -8.35 8.34
C ASP A 426 12.95 -8.81 8.97
N TRP A 427 12.87 -9.48 10.12
CA TRP A 427 14.08 -9.83 10.87
C TRP A 427 14.89 -10.93 10.18
N GLU A 428 14.24 -11.75 9.35
CA GLU A 428 14.89 -12.76 8.53
C GLU A 428 15.76 -12.11 7.44
N PHE A 429 15.18 -11.17 6.67
CA PHE A 429 15.91 -10.42 5.63
C PHE A 429 17.04 -9.56 6.21
N VAL A 430 16.80 -8.89 7.34
CA VAL A 430 17.82 -8.07 8.04
C VAL A 430 19.03 -8.91 8.47
N SER A 431 18.79 -10.16 8.87
CA SER A 431 19.84 -11.07 9.32
C SER A 431 20.63 -11.68 8.16
N SER A 432 19.99 -11.90 7.00
CA SER A 432 20.63 -12.43 5.79
C SER A 432 21.38 -11.37 4.97
N HIS A 433 21.01 -10.08 5.09
CA HIS A 433 21.55 -8.97 4.30
C HIS A 433 22.17 -7.83 5.14
N PRO A 434 23.20 -8.10 5.95
CA PRO A 434 23.76 -7.11 6.88
C PRO A 434 24.43 -5.90 6.21
N ASP A 435 24.93 -6.03 4.99
CA ASP A 435 25.64 -4.94 4.30
C ASP A 435 24.73 -4.09 3.39
N THR A 436 23.50 -4.55 3.12
CA THR A 436 22.58 -3.91 2.18
C THR A 436 21.27 -3.46 2.82
N CYS A 437 20.83 -4.05 3.94
CA CYS A 437 19.60 -3.67 4.63
C CYS A 437 19.86 -2.88 5.92
N LEU A 438 19.31 -1.67 6.04
CA LEU A 438 19.38 -0.81 7.22
C LEU A 438 17.99 -0.63 7.84
N VAL A 439 17.82 -0.96 9.13
CA VAL A 439 16.55 -0.85 9.87
C VAL A 439 16.55 0.17 11.01
N ASN A 440 15.36 0.68 11.37
CA ASN A 440 15.15 1.68 12.43
C ASN A 440 14.94 1.12 13.86
N SER A 441 15.25 -0.16 14.12
CA SER A 441 15.21 -0.73 15.46
C SER A 441 16.25 -1.84 15.67
N TYR A 442 16.66 -2.08 16.92
CA TYR A 442 17.44 -3.26 17.30
C TYR A 442 16.53 -4.42 17.71
N MET A 443 16.82 -5.63 17.23
CA MET A 443 16.04 -6.84 17.54
C MET A 443 15.94 -7.12 19.05
N LEU A 444 17.05 -7.04 19.78
CA LEU A 444 17.10 -7.26 21.22
C LEU A 444 17.42 -5.95 21.92
N ARG A 445 16.44 -5.38 22.63
CA ARG A 445 16.57 -4.10 23.37
C ARG A 445 15.85 -4.04 24.72
N LYS A 446 15.40 -5.19 25.21
CA LYS A 446 14.67 -5.31 26.49
C LYS A 446 15.48 -4.80 27.69
N ALA A 447 16.82 -4.82 27.62
CA ALA A 447 17.69 -4.30 28.69
C ALA A 447 17.44 -2.83 29.04
N LEU A 448 16.95 -2.04 28.08
CA LEU A 448 16.75 -0.60 28.25
C LEU A 448 15.28 -0.23 28.40
N ILE A 449 14.41 -0.81 27.58
CA ILE A 449 13.01 -0.38 27.44
C ILE A 449 12.05 -0.94 28.49
N ARG A 450 12.50 -1.95 29.25
CA ARG A 450 11.72 -2.55 30.34
C ARG A 450 12.34 -2.16 31.68
N LYS A 451 11.54 -1.55 32.56
CA LYS A 451 12.02 -0.90 33.79
C LYS A 451 12.80 -1.84 34.71
N HIS A 452 12.34 -3.08 34.91
CA HIS A 452 13.04 -4.07 35.72
C HIS A 452 14.41 -4.42 35.11
N TYR A 453 14.47 -4.70 33.80
CA TYR A 453 15.74 -4.99 33.13
C TYR A 453 16.70 -3.79 33.12
N LEU A 454 16.19 -2.55 33.02
CA LEU A 454 17.00 -1.33 33.12
C LEU A 454 17.65 -1.22 34.49
N SER A 455 16.89 -1.48 35.56
CA SER A 455 17.40 -1.52 36.93
C SER A 455 18.52 -2.54 37.08
N SER A 456 18.27 -3.80 36.68
CA SER A 456 19.28 -4.88 36.75
C SER A 456 20.53 -4.58 35.91
N THR A 457 20.37 -3.93 34.76
CA THR A 457 21.49 -3.51 33.91
C THR A 457 22.40 -2.53 34.63
N VAL A 458 21.82 -1.53 35.30
CA VAL A 458 22.57 -0.53 36.08
C VAL A 458 23.24 -1.17 37.29
N GLU A 459 22.55 -2.05 38.02
CA GLU A 459 23.12 -2.75 39.18
C GLU A 459 24.33 -3.63 38.80
N HIS A 460 24.20 -4.43 37.74
CA HIS A 460 25.30 -5.24 37.21
C HIS A 460 26.48 -4.39 36.72
N TRP A 461 26.23 -3.19 36.23
CA TRP A 461 27.28 -2.27 35.78
C TRP A 461 28.00 -1.60 36.96
N VAL A 462 27.23 -1.02 37.89
CA VAL A 462 27.74 -0.26 39.04
C VAL A 462 28.47 -1.17 40.03
N SER A 463 28.00 -2.41 40.22
CA SER A 463 28.70 -3.40 41.06
C SER A 463 30.14 -3.67 40.58
N LYS A 464 30.37 -3.63 39.26
CA LYS A 464 31.70 -3.79 38.64
C LYS A 464 32.43 -2.45 38.48
N ARG A 465 31.70 -1.33 38.51
CA ARG A 465 32.23 0.03 38.34
C ARG A 465 31.61 0.98 39.38
N PRO A 466 32.10 0.96 40.63
CA PRO A 466 31.51 1.75 41.71
C PRO A 466 31.57 3.28 41.51
N GLY A 467 32.45 3.77 40.62
CA GLY A 467 32.57 5.18 40.25
C GLY A 467 31.75 5.60 39.01
N SER A 468 30.89 4.72 38.49
CA SER A 468 29.98 5.00 37.38
C SER A 468 28.99 6.11 37.73
N ILE A 469 28.70 7.02 36.78
CA ILE A 469 27.72 8.09 36.98
C ILE A 469 26.32 7.51 37.23
N LEU A 470 26.02 6.33 36.68
CA LEU A 470 24.70 5.68 36.82
C LEU A 470 24.32 5.41 38.28
N LYS A 471 25.29 5.30 39.19
CA LYS A 471 25.04 5.08 40.63
C LYS A 471 24.27 6.24 41.25
N ASP A 472 24.61 7.46 40.88
CA ASP A 472 24.08 8.68 41.48
C ASP A 472 23.01 9.35 40.60
N HIS A 473 22.70 8.74 39.44
CA HIS A 473 21.80 9.31 38.43
C HIS A 473 20.72 8.32 37.95
N VAL A 474 20.64 7.12 38.52
CA VAL A 474 19.53 6.18 38.34
C VAL A 474 19.10 5.67 39.72
N LYS A 475 17.81 5.75 40.04
CA LYS A 475 17.31 5.20 41.30
C LYS A 475 17.21 3.68 41.20
N ARG A 476 17.82 3.00 42.17
CA ARG A 476 17.64 1.56 42.36
C ARG A 476 16.15 1.27 42.46
N THR A 477 15.73 0.23 41.77
CA THR A 477 14.33 -0.07 41.56
C THR A 477 14.11 -1.54 41.83
N GLU A 478 13.19 -1.85 42.73
CA GLU A 478 12.86 -3.21 43.17
C GLU A 478 11.69 -3.74 42.34
N ALA A 479 11.84 -4.96 41.82
CA ALA A 479 10.78 -5.64 41.07
C ALA A 479 10.30 -6.84 41.87
N PHE A 480 9.00 -7.06 41.90
CA PHE A 480 8.39 -8.19 42.59
C PHE A 480 7.16 -8.68 41.83
N GLU A 481 6.78 -9.93 42.09
CA GLU A 481 5.63 -10.58 41.47
C GLU A 481 4.54 -10.81 42.52
N LEU A 482 3.30 -10.45 42.18
CA LEU A 482 2.16 -10.56 43.09
C LEU A 482 0.96 -11.14 42.35
N ASP A 483 0.44 -12.27 42.86
CA ASP A 483 -0.76 -12.92 42.31
C ASP A 483 -2.06 -12.39 42.97
N TYR A 484 -2.06 -12.21 44.29
CA TYR A 484 -3.18 -11.69 45.08
C TYR A 484 -2.68 -10.75 46.18
N ALA A 485 -3.46 -9.75 46.54
CA ALA A 485 -3.11 -8.74 47.55
C ALA A 485 -2.76 -9.36 48.91
N GLU A 486 -3.40 -10.48 49.29
CA GLU A 486 -3.13 -11.20 50.54
C GLU A 486 -1.71 -11.77 50.67
N PHE A 487 -1.00 -11.96 49.54
CA PHE A 487 0.37 -12.49 49.51
C PHE A 487 1.43 -11.41 49.32
N LEU A 488 1.10 -10.12 49.55
CA LEU A 488 2.04 -9.02 49.37
C LEU A 488 3.28 -9.15 50.27
N ASP A 489 3.09 -9.55 51.52
CA ASP A 489 4.19 -9.79 52.45
C ASP A 489 5.19 -10.85 51.92
N ASP A 490 4.68 -11.93 51.32
CA ASP A 490 5.48 -13.00 50.75
C ASP A 490 6.21 -12.55 49.48
N ALA A 491 5.55 -11.76 48.63
CA ALA A 491 6.13 -11.21 47.40
C ALA A 491 7.29 -10.23 47.69
N LEU A 492 7.21 -9.48 48.79
CA LEU A 492 8.22 -8.49 49.16
C LEU A 492 9.41 -9.07 49.93
N ILE A 493 9.44 -10.38 50.20
CA ILE A 493 10.59 -11.04 50.87
C ILE A 493 11.89 -10.80 50.11
N GLU A 494 11.85 -10.80 48.78
CA GLU A 494 13.03 -10.59 47.93
C GLU A 494 13.37 -9.11 47.72
N ALA A 495 12.44 -8.19 48.02
CA ALA A 495 12.61 -6.73 47.89
C ALA A 495 13.18 -6.10 49.18
N PHE A 496 14.37 -6.55 49.59
CA PHE A 496 15.01 -6.18 50.86
C PHE A 496 15.11 -4.67 51.12
N ASP A 497 15.53 -3.89 50.11
CA ASP A 497 15.73 -2.45 50.26
C ASP A 497 14.40 -1.69 50.43
N LEU A 498 13.35 -2.14 49.75
CA LEU A 498 12.01 -1.59 49.89
C LEU A 498 11.50 -1.83 51.32
N ARG A 499 11.54 -3.09 51.77
CA ARG A 499 11.09 -3.46 53.12
C ARG A 499 11.86 -2.71 54.21
N ALA A 500 13.18 -2.62 54.09
CA ALA A 500 14.00 -1.86 55.04
C ALA A 500 13.66 -0.36 55.07
N SER A 501 13.30 0.22 53.92
CA SER A 501 12.85 1.61 53.83
C SER A 501 11.48 1.81 54.48
N LEU A 502 10.53 0.88 54.28
CA LEU A 502 9.20 0.92 54.91
C LEU A 502 9.28 0.76 56.44
N GLU A 503 10.06 -0.21 56.94
CA GLU A 503 10.31 -0.39 58.39
C GLU A 503 10.97 0.86 59.02
N LYS A 504 11.89 1.51 58.28
CA LYS A 504 12.50 2.77 58.72
C LYS A 504 11.48 3.91 58.76
N ASN A 505 10.57 4.01 57.81
CA ASN A 505 9.53 5.04 57.79
C ASN A 505 8.56 4.90 58.97
N GLU A 506 8.22 3.67 59.38
CA GLU A 506 7.43 3.40 60.59
C GLU A 506 8.16 3.92 61.84
N SER A 507 9.46 3.65 61.97
CA SER A 507 10.25 4.18 63.09
C SER A 507 10.31 5.71 63.13
N LEU A 508 10.40 6.37 61.97
CA LEU A 508 10.40 7.83 61.85
C LEU A 508 9.04 8.44 62.20
N GLU A 509 7.95 7.74 61.90
CA GLU A 509 6.60 8.13 62.28
C GLU A 509 6.40 8.06 63.80
N GLU A 510 6.88 6.99 64.44
CA GLU A 510 6.87 6.85 65.91
C GLU A 510 7.73 7.93 66.60
N GLU A 511 8.84 8.34 65.97
CA GLU A 511 9.70 9.44 66.44
C GLU A 511 9.13 10.85 66.18
N GLY A 512 7.96 10.96 65.52
CA GLY A 512 7.34 12.25 65.18
C GLY A 512 8.08 13.02 64.08
N ARG A 513 8.89 12.33 63.27
CA ARG A 513 9.69 12.88 62.16
C ARG A 513 9.14 12.42 60.80
N ALA A 514 7.82 12.51 60.65
CA ALA A 514 7.11 12.08 59.44
C ALA A 514 7.58 12.83 58.16
N ASP A 515 8.13 14.04 58.31
CA ASP A 515 8.64 14.86 57.20
C ASP A 515 9.93 14.28 56.57
N GLU A 516 10.57 13.31 57.23
CA GLU A 516 11.79 12.64 56.77
C GLU A 516 11.53 11.27 56.11
N LYS A 517 10.24 10.90 55.93
CA LYS A 517 9.86 9.64 55.30
C LYS A 517 10.39 9.54 53.86
N GLU A 518 10.90 8.38 53.51
CA GLU A 518 11.28 8.03 52.15
C GLU A 518 10.05 7.58 51.37
N TRP A 519 9.70 8.30 50.30
CA TRP A 519 8.55 7.96 49.47
C TRP A 519 8.95 7.01 48.35
N TRP A 520 8.04 6.12 48.00
CA TRP A 520 8.17 5.17 46.89
C TRP A 520 7.04 5.38 45.88
N ILE A 521 7.33 5.07 44.63
CA ILE A 521 6.37 5.08 43.52
C ILE A 521 6.22 3.65 43.00
N LEU A 522 5.00 3.13 43.11
CA LEU A 522 4.59 1.84 42.56
C LEU A 522 4.19 2.03 41.10
N LYS A 523 4.71 1.16 40.22
CA LYS A 523 4.40 1.16 38.79
C LYS A 523 4.10 -0.27 38.34
N PRO A 524 2.93 -0.55 37.73
CA PRO A 524 2.67 -1.84 37.10
C PRO A 524 3.55 -2.01 35.84
N SER A 525 4.05 -3.21 35.58
CA SER A 525 4.98 -3.44 34.45
C SER A 525 4.31 -3.47 33.07
N MET A 526 3.00 -3.73 32.99
CA MET A 526 2.23 -3.80 31.73
C MET A 526 0.98 -2.91 31.73
N SER A 527 0.99 -1.80 32.47
CA SER A 527 -0.08 -0.80 32.38
C SER A 527 0.26 0.28 31.35
N ASP A 528 -0.65 0.55 30.42
CA ASP A 528 -0.48 1.62 29.45
C ASP A 528 -0.67 3.01 30.08
N ARG A 529 0.04 4.00 29.53
CA ARG A 529 -0.16 5.45 29.76
C ARG A 529 -0.09 5.91 31.23
N GLY A 530 0.51 5.12 32.12
CA GLY A 530 0.68 5.49 33.55
C GLY A 530 -0.55 5.21 34.42
N GLN A 531 -1.50 4.41 33.95
CA GLN A 531 -2.57 3.86 34.79
C GLN A 531 -1.98 2.97 35.90
N GLY A 532 -2.58 2.99 37.09
CA GLY A 532 -2.11 2.17 38.22
C GLY A 532 -0.86 2.67 38.95
N ILE A 533 -0.29 3.82 38.57
CA ILE A 533 0.81 4.41 39.34
C ILE A 533 0.29 4.95 40.67
N ARG A 534 0.98 4.64 41.77
CA ARG A 534 0.62 5.11 43.12
C ARG A 534 1.87 5.51 43.91
N LEU A 535 1.72 6.47 44.82
CA LEU A 535 2.75 6.85 45.79
C LEU A 535 2.40 6.22 47.13
N PHE A 536 3.42 5.73 47.83
CA PHE A 536 3.29 5.14 49.16
C PHE A 536 4.58 5.37 49.96
N SER A 537 4.46 5.28 51.27
CA SER A 537 5.53 5.48 52.24
C SER A 537 5.50 4.42 53.35
N THR A 538 4.37 3.75 53.56
CA THR A 538 4.20 2.69 54.56
C THR A 538 3.71 1.38 53.92
N MET A 539 3.87 0.27 54.65
CA MET A 539 3.36 -1.03 54.20
C MET A 539 1.82 -1.05 54.15
N GLU A 540 1.17 -0.40 55.11
CA GLU A 540 -0.30 -0.24 55.13
C GLU A 540 -0.82 0.49 53.89
N GLU A 541 -0.16 1.57 53.47
CA GLU A 541 -0.51 2.30 52.24
C GLU A 541 -0.34 1.42 51.00
N LEU A 542 0.72 0.61 50.95
CA LEU A 542 0.96 -0.30 49.83
C LEU A 542 -0.09 -1.42 49.78
N GLN A 543 -0.43 -2.02 50.92
CA GLN A 543 -1.49 -3.04 51.02
C GLN A 543 -2.84 -2.48 50.58
N ALA A 544 -3.21 -1.29 51.08
CA ALA A 544 -4.47 -0.63 50.72
C ALA A 544 -4.59 -0.32 49.21
N ILE A 545 -3.47 -0.04 48.54
CA ILE A 545 -3.45 0.12 47.07
C ILE A 545 -3.86 -1.17 46.37
N PHE A 546 -3.33 -2.32 46.80
CA PHE A 546 -3.63 -3.62 46.18
C PHE A 546 -5.03 -4.11 46.53
N ASP A 547 -5.46 -3.96 47.78
CA ASP A 547 -6.82 -4.31 48.23
C ASP A 547 -7.87 -3.51 47.44
N GLY A 548 -7.63 -2.21 47.24
CA GLY A 548 -8.53 -1.36 46.44
C GLY A 548 -8.63 -1.77 44.97
N TRP A 549 -7.61 -2.41 44.39
CA TRP A 549 -7.70 -2.97 43.03
C TRP A 549 -8.48 -4.28 42.98
N GLU A 550 -8.58 -5.02 44.09
CA GLU A 550 -9.36 -6.25 44.16
C GLU A 550 -10.85 -5.98 44.44
N GLU A 551 -11.18 -4.97 45.25
CA GLU A 551 -12.56 -4.58 45.56
C GLU A 551 -13.33 -3.98 44.37
N GLU A 552 -12.65 -3.38 43.39
CA GLU A 552 -13.29 -2.80 42.19
C GLU A 552 -13.70 -3.86 41.13
N ARG A 553 -13.55 -5.17 41.40
CA ARG A 553 -13.99 -6.24 40.48
C ARG A 553 -15.53 -6.40 40.51
N PRO A 554 -16.23 -6.43 39.36
CA PRO A 554 -17.60 -6.93 39.32
C PRO A 554 -17.60 -8.43 39.61
N ASP A 555 -18.40 -8.89 40.58
CA ASP A 555 -18.59 -10.30 40.90
C ASP A 555 -19.11 -11.05 39.66
N SER A 556 -18.25 -11.86 39.04
CA SER A 556 -18.61 -12.73 37.92
C SER A 556 -19.14 -14.08 38.42
N ASP A 557 -20.21 -14.05 39.22
CA ASP A 557 -20.82 -15.25 39.84
C ASP A 557 -22.36 -15.31 39.65
N ASP A 558 -22.90 -14.71 38.59
CA ASP A 558 -24.29 -14.94 38.16
C ASP A 558 -24.35 -15.19 36.63
N ASP A 559 -24.08 -16.43 36.22
CA ASP A 559 -24.48 -16.98 34.91
C ASP A 559 -25.13 -18.36 35.12
N GLU A 560 -26.41 -18.37 35.53
CA GLU A 560 -27.36 -19.41 35.19
C GLU A 560 -28.48 -18.81 34.31
N ASP A 561 -28.53 -19.29 33.07
CA ASP A 561 -29.68 -19.37 32.15
C ASP A 561 -30.56 -18.14 31.88
N GLY A 562 -30.57 -17.67 30.62
CA GLY A 562 -31.73 -16.93 30.11
C GLY A 562 -31.57 -16.17 28.81
N SER A 563 -31.94 -16.81 27.69
CA SER A 563 -32.24 -16.15 26.42
C SER A 563 -33.29 -15.04 26.54
N ALA A 564 -33.02 -13.83 26.02
CA ALA A 564 -34.03 -12.95 25.41
C ALA A 564 -33.38 -11.74 24.70
N GLU A 565 -33.81 -11.50 23.46
CA GLU A 565 -33.67 -10.20 22.79
C GLU A 565 -34.48 -9.12 23.51
N ALA A 566 -33.96 -7.89 23.60
CA ALA A 566 -34.75 -6.66 23.53
C ALA A 566 -33.87 -5.42 23.31
N ASP A 567 -34.28 -4.61 22.34
CA ASP A 567 -33.84 -3.24 22.07
C ASP A 567 -34.01 -2.27 23.26
N GLY A 568 -33.17 -1.23 23.30
CA GLY A 568 -33.63 0.13 23.61
C GLY A 568 -32.99 0.88 24.79
N GLU A 569 -32.42 2.04 24.45
CA GLU A 569 -32.27 3.25 25.28
C GLU A 569 -31.09 3.40 26.26
N GLY A 570 -30.05 4.09 25.77
CA GLY A 570 -29.60 5.37 26.34
C GLY A 570 -29.27 5.42 27.84
N GLY A 571 -28.07 4.99 28.20
CA GLY A 571 -27.42 5.33 29.47
C GLY A 571 -25.92 5.49 29.26
N ASP A 572 -25.43 6.72 29.34
CA ASP A 572 -24.02 7.09 29.38
C ASP A 572 -23.34 6.45 30.60
N SER A 573 -22.76 5.26 30.41
CA SER A 573 -21.84 4.65 31.37
C SER A 573 -20.44 4.77 30.79
N GLY A 574 -19.71 5.78 31.27
CA GLY A 574 -18.30 5.94 30.96
C GLY A 574 -17.55 4.66 31.32
N HIS A 575 -16.97 4.01 30.31
CA HIS A 575 -16.01 2.92 30.45
C HIS A 575 -14.92 3.34 31.44
N ARG A 576 -15.01 2.88 32.69
CA ARG A 576 -13.84 2.81 33.58
C ARG A 576 -13.23 1.44 33.33
N ASP A 577 -12.12 1.40 32.60
CA ASP A 577 -11.33 0.19 32.43
C ASP A 577 -10.74 -0.21 33.78
N PHE A 578 -11.16 -1.37 34.29
CA PHE A 578 -10.73 -1.91 35.58
C PHE A 578 -9.32 -2.53 35.46
N ILE A 579 -8.44 -2.23 36.43
CA ILE A 579 -7.10 -2.83 36.51
C ILE A 579 -7.22 -4.17 37.24
N THR A 580 -7.22 -5.29 36.52
CA THR A 580 -7.26 -6.62 37.14
C THR A 580 -5.88 -7.02 37.63
N THR A 581 -5.68 -7.14 38.95
CA THR A 581 -4.42 -7.62 39.56
C THR A 581 -3.98 -8.99 39.02
N SER A 582 -4.92 -9.88 38.70
CA SER A 582 -4.63 -11.20 38.10
C SER A 582 -4.06 -11.14 36.67
N HIS A 583 -4.24 -10.03 35.95
CA HIS A 583 -3.70 -9.80 34.61
C HIS A 583 -2.32 -9.10 34.64
N LEU A 584 -1.95 -8.48 35.76
CA LEU A 584 -0.69 -7.74 35.95
C LEU A 584 0.12 -8.36 37.09
N ARG A 585 0.93 -9.39 36.78
CA ARG A 585 1.71 -10.09 37.82
C ARG A 585 2.98 -9.39 38.26
N HIS A 586 3.56 -8.52 37.44
CA HIS A 586 4.87 -7.91 37.72
C HIS A 586 4.74 -6.43 38.09
N PHE A 587 5.23 -6.07 39.28
CA PHE A 587 5.25 -4.71 39.80
C PHE A 587 6.67 -4.21 40.01
N VAL A 588 6.81 -2.89 39.99
CA VAL A 588 8.07 -2.22 40.18
C VAL A 588 7.90 -1.08 41.18
N ALA A 589 8.65 -1.11 42.28
CA ALA A 589 8.73 -0.04 43.26
C ALA A 589 10.06 0.71 43.10
N GLN A 590 9.97 2.02 42.93
CA GLN A 590 11.14 2.90 42.77
C GLN A 590 11.10 4.01 43.83
N PRO A 591 12.23 4.41 44.43
CA PRO A 591 12.27 5.57 45.31
C PRO A 591 11.79 6.82 44.56
N TYR A 592 10.82 7.51 45.13
CA TYR A 592 10.27 8.74 44.57
C TYR A 592 11.27 9.88 44.76
N ILE A 593 11.59 10.58 43.68
CA ILE A 593 12.54 11.69 43.71
C ILE A 593 11.85 12.92 44.27
N HIS A 594 12.20 13.24 45.50
CA HIS A 594 11.67 14.38 46.25
C HIS A 594 12.81 15.13 46.97
N PRO A 595 12.83 16.48 46.96
CA PRO A 595 12.00 17.39 46.16
C PRO A 595 12.49 17.53 44.70
N PRO A 596 11.58 17.65 43.70
CA PRO A 596 11.96 17.96 42.33
C PRO A 596 12.39 19.42 42.18
N LEU A 597 13.09 19.75 41.09
CA LEU A 597 13.34 21.13 40.70
C LEU A 597 12.02 21.80 40.28
N LEU A 598 11.71 22.94 40.90
CA LEU A 598 10.58 23.79 40.54
C LEU A 598 11.08 25.10 39.93
N LEU A 599 10.42 25.60 38.89
CA LEU A 599 10.89 26.78 38.17
C LEU A 599 10.41 28.07 38.85
N PRO A 600 11.21 29.15 38.84
CA PRO A 600 10.75 30.46 39.31
C PRO A 600 9.51 30.92 38.52
N GLY A 601 8.39 31.11 39.23
CA GLY A 601 7.11 31.53 38.63
C GLY A 601 6.24 30.41 38.08
N ASP A 602 6.70 29.15 38.08
CA ASP A 602 5.92 27.98 37.69
C ASP A 602 6.24 26.80 38.62
N ASN A 603 5.42 26.64 39.66
CA ASN A 603 5.59 25.63 40.71
C ASN A 603 5.15 24.20 40.27
N ARG A 604 5.08 23.92 38.97
CA ARG A 604 4.70 22.58 38.48
C ARG A 604 5.93 21.70 38.33
N LYS A 605 5.80 20.42 38.71
CA LYS A 605 6.82 19.39 38.45
C LYS A 605 6.96 19.20 36.94
N PHE A 606 8.17 18.96 36.44
CA PHE A 606 8.40 18.63 35.04
C PHE A 606 9.48 17.57 34.87
N HIS A 607 9.39 16.78 33.80
CA HIS A 607 10.49 15.92 33.35
C HIS A 607 11.04 16.42 32.01
N ILE A 608 12.29 16.06 31.73
CA ILE A 608 12.97 16.37 30.48
C ILE A 608 12.94 15.12 29.61
N ARG A 609 12.28 15.22 28.44
CA ARG A 609 12.34 14.22 27.37
C ARG A 609 13.52 14.56 26.47
N THR A 610 14.49 13.65 26.43
CA THR A 610 15.69 13.74 25.60
C THR A 610 15.68 12.64 24.55
N TYR A 611 15.86 13.00 23.28
CA TYR A 611 15.97 12.02 22.20
C TYR A 611 17.42 11.56 22.05
N VAL A 612 17.61 10.24 22.01
CA VAL A 612 18.92 9.60 21.86
C VAL A 612 18.87 8.68 20.65
N ALA A 613 19.79 8.88 19.71
CA ALA A 613 19.93 8.03 18.53
C ALA A 613 21.13 7.10 18.71
N CYS A 614 20.91 5.80 18.55
CA CYS A 614 21.95 4.79 18.55
C CYS A 614 22.13 4.26 17.14
N VAL A 615 23.34 4.29 16.59
CA VAL A 615 23.65 3.86 15.23
C VAL A 615 24.66 2.71 15.25
N GLY A 616 24.37 1.63 14.53
CA GLY A 616 25.28 0.51 14.34
C GLY A 616 25.63 -0.22 15.64
N SER A 617 26.92 -0.50 15.84
CA SER A 617 27.41 -1.41 16.89
C SER A 617 28.59 -0.86 17.72
N LEU A 618 28.48 0.21 18.50
CA LEU A 618 27.32 1.04 18.87
C LEU A 618 27.85 2.47 19.05
N ASP A 619 27.32 3.41 18.27
CA ASP A 619 27.57 4.85 18.44
C ASP A 619 26.30 5.53 19.00
N VAL A 620 26.46 6.27 20.10
CA VAL A 620 25.35 6.90 20.84
C VAL A 620 25.42 8.41 20.67
N TYR A 621 24.32 9.00 20.23
CA TYR A 621 24.17 10.43 19.98
C TYR A 621 22.99 10.98 20.79
N VAL A 622 23.22 12.07 21.52
CA VAL A 622 22.17 12.81 22.24
C VAL A 622 21.75 14.01 21.41
N TYR A 623 20.46 14.14 21.13
CA TYR A 623 19.93 15.33 20.45
C TYR A 623 19.83 16.50 21.42
N ARG A 624 20.39 17.64 21.02
CA ARG A 624 20.51 18.82 21.86
C ARG A 624 19.15 19.42 22.22
N ASP A 625 18.21 19.48 21.28
CA ASP A 625 16.89 20.06 21.53
C ASP A 625 16.02 19.09 22.33
N MET A 626 15.82 19.42 23.61
CA MET A 626 15.06 18.62 24.58
C MET A 626 13.77 19.32 24.98
N LEU A 627 12.80 18.52 25.42
CA LEU A 627 11.48 19.00 25.83
C LEU A 627 11.34 18.91 27.34
N ALA A 628 10.68 19.90 27.93
CA ALA A 628 10.24 19.87 29.32
C ALA A 628 8.71 19.71 29.35
N LEU A 629 8.25 18.63 29.95
CA LEU A 629 6.83 18.29 30.07
C LEU A 629 6.39 18.47 31.53
N PHE A 630 5.44 19.38 31.73
CA PHE A 630 4.95 19.79 33.05
C PHE A 630 3.74 18.97 33.50
N ALA A 631 3.63 18.78 34.82
CA ALA A 631 2.44 18.23 35.47
C ALA A 631 1.23 19.16 35.29
N GLY A 632 0.02 18.60 35.44
CA GLY A 632 -1.22 19.36 35.24
C GLY A 632 -1.49 20.37 36.35
N ARG A 633 -0.99 20.10 37.56
CA ARG A 633 -1.16 20.94 38.75
C ARG A 633 0.19 21.35 39.36
N PRO A 634 0.22 22.48 40.11
CA PRO A 634 1.36 22.82 40.95
C PRO A 634 1.74 21.68 41.88
N TYR A 635 3.03 21.51 42.09
CA TYR A 635 3.59 20.47 42.92
C TYR A 635 3.19 20.66 44.39
N ALA A 636 2.64 19.61 44.99
CA ALA A 636 2.46 19.48 46.43
C ALA A 636 3.45 18.43 46.94
N THR A 637 3.82 18.47 48.22
CA THR A 637 4.58 17.36 48.78
C THR A 637 3.69 16.11 48.83
N PRO A 638 4.25 14.88 48.72
CA PRO A 638 3.43 13.67 48.79
C PRO A 638 2.61 13.57 50.09
N GLN A 639 3.12 14.14 51.17
CA GLN A 639 2.48 14.22 52.48
C GLN A 639 1.29 15.20 52.49
N ASP A 640 1.42 16.36 51.84
CA ASP A 640 0.35 17.36 51.72
C ASP A 640 -0.75 16.95 50.72
N ALA A 641 -0.42 16.13 49.72
CA ALA A 641 -1.34 15.66 48.69
C ALA A 641 -2.30 14.56 49.19
N GLY A 642 -2.23 14.19 50.48
CA GLY A 642 -3.15 13.26 51.13
C GLY A 642 -2.96 11.79 50.77
N GLY A 643 -1.89 11.43 50.06
CA GLY A 643 -1.63 10.06 49.62
C GLY A 643 -2.67 9.53 48.61
N THR A 644 -2.23 8.82 47.57
CA THR A 644 -3.04 8.09 46.56
C THR A 644 -4.12 8.83 45.75
N ALA A 645 -4.67 9.97 46.18
CA ALA A 645 -5.90 10.55 45.64
C ALA A 645 -5.74 11.61 44.53
N ASP A 646 -4.63 12.36 44.50
CA ASP A 646 -4.40 13.40 43.47
C ASP A 646 -2.99 13.30 42.85
N LEU A 647 -2.86 12.40 41.87
CA LEU A 647 -1.59 12.16 41.16
C LEU A 647 -1.29 13.20 40.06
N GLU A 648 -2.21 14.13 39.78
CA GLU A 648 -2.06 15.13 38.70
C GLU A 648 -0.91 16.12 38.93
N SER A 649 -0.48 16.31 40.18
CA SER A 649 0.67 17.14 40.57
C SER A 649 2.02 16.38 40.54
N HIS A 650 1.96 15.05 40.60
CA HIS A 650 3.12 14.16 40.70
C HIS A 650 3.47 13.45 39.39
N LEU A 651 2.50 13.30 38.48
CA LEU A 651 2.67 12.71 37.16
C LEU A 651 2.72 13.79 36.07
N THR A 652 3.75 13.70 35.25
CA THR A 652 4.06 14.67 34.19
C THR A 652 3.67 14.18 32.79
N ASN A 653 3.00 13.02 32.70
CA ASN A 653 2.57 12.46 31.42
C ASN A 653 1.33 13.20 30.92
N THR A 654 1.40 13.71 29.69
CA THR A 654 0.36 14.54 29.05
C THR A 654 -0.92 13.75 28.73
N CYS A 655 -0.84 12.44 28.49
CA CYS A 655 -2.00 11.60 28.16
C CYS A 655 -3.01 11.39 29.31
N LEU A 656 -2.61 11.60 30.57
CA LEU A 656 -3.49 11.46 31.74
C LEU A 656 -4.14 12.78 32.18
N GLN A 657 -3.76 13.90 31.56
CA GLN A 657 -4.22 15.22 31.97
C GLN A 657 -5.58 15.51 31.31
N ARG A 658 -6.64 15.62 32.11
CA ARG A 658 -8.04 15.85 31.67
C ARG A 658 -8.25 17.12 30.83
N SER A 659 -7.26 18.02 30.79
CA SER A 659 -7.23 19.20 29.93
C SER A 659 -5.78 19.53 29.57
N VAL A 660 -5.42 19.36 28.30
CA VAL A 660 -4.16 19.88 27.75
C VAL A 660 -4.30 21.39 27.66
N SER A 661 -3.97 22.09 28.74
CA SER A 661 -3.90 23.54 28.76
C SER A 661 -2.71 24.04 27.95
N GLU A 662 -2.85 25.20 27.30
CA GLU A 662 -1.75 25.90 26.60
C GLU A 662 -0.52 26.02 27.53
N GLY A 663 0.63 25.49 27.11
CA GLY A 663 1.92 25.66 27.79
C GLY A 663 2.36 24.55 28.77
N THR A 664 1.86 23.33 28.63
CA THR A 664 2.32 22.11 29.33
C THR A 664 3.61 21.49 28.77
N VAL A 665 3.96 21.80 27.52
CA VAL A 665 5.21 21.36 26.88
C VAL A 665 6.01 22.57 26.43
N ARG A 666 7.29 22.64 26.80
CA ARG A 666 8.20 23.75 26.46
C ARG A 666 9.55 23.21 26.04
N ARG A 667 10.35 23.99 25.32
CA ARG A 667 11.75 23.63 25.07
C ARG A 667 12.55 23.82 26.34
N PHE A 668 13.40 22.85 26.70
CA PHE A 668 14.25 22.94 27.88
C PHE A 668 15.15 24.19 27.86
N TRP A 669 15.67 24.55 26.68
CA TRP A 669 16.57 25.69 26.53
C TRP A 669 15.91 27.05 26.78
N ASP A 670 14.58 27.13 26.65
CA ASP A 670 13.80 28.35 26.90
C ASP A 670 13.46 28.53 28.38
N LEU A 671 13.74 27.53 29.23
CA LEU A 671 13.48 27.59 30.66
C LEU A 671 14.54 28.42 31.40
N ASP A 672 14.08 29.10 32.46
CA ASP A 672 14.94 29.62 33.52
C ASP A 672 14.91 28.65 34.70
N LEU A 673 16.02 27.94 34.93
CA LEU A 673 16.09 26.91 35.98
C LEU A 673 16.16 27.50 37.39
N GLY A 674 16.38 28.82 37.55
CA GLY A 674 16.45 29.44 38.89
C GLY A 674 17.61 28.97 39.77
N LEU A 675 18.49 28.08 39.28
CA LEU A 675 19.65 27.51 39.98
C LEU A 675 20.82 28.51 40.17
N GLY A 676 20.54 29.82 40.16
CA GLY A 676 21.50 30.91 40.19
C GLY A 676 21.59 31.67 41.52
N GLY A 677 20.97 31.17 42.59
CA GLY A 677 21.11 31.75 43.92
C GLY A 677 22.51 31.49 44.49
N SER A 678 23.48 32.35 44.15
CA SER A 678 24.92 32.34 44.53
C SER A 678 25.87 31.40 43.75
N GLY A 679 25.42 30.82 42.63
CA GLY A 679 26.22 29.97 41.73
C GLY A 679 26.45 30.59 40.33
N PRO A 680 27.14 29.86 39.42
CA PRO A 680 27.45 30.34 38.07
C PRO A 680 26.19 30.74 37.28
N PRO A 681 26.30 31.61 36.25
CA PRO A 681 25.16 32.18 35.51
C PRO A 681 24.17 31.12 35.00
N ALA A 682 22.89 31.47 34.86
CA ALA A 682 21.81 30.54 34.49
C ALA A 682 22.07 29.72 33.20
N ALA A 683 22.92 30.22 32.29
CA ALA A 683 23.39 29.48 31.12
C ALA A 683 24.26 28.26 31.48
N ASP A 684 25.10 28.38 32.53
CA ASP A 684 26.00 27.33 32.98
C ASP A 684 25.23 26.20 33.67
N ALA A 685 24.15 26.51 34.40
CA ALA A 685 23.30 25.51 35.05
C ALA A 685 22.60 24.60 34.02
N LYS A 686 22.05 25.16 32.95
CA LYS A 686 21.43 24.38 31.85
C LYS A 686 22.47 23.49 31.16
N GLN A 687 23.67 24.01 30.93
CA GLN A 687 24.76 23.25 30.33
C GLN A 687 25.24 22.11 31.25
N ALA A 688 25.26 22.32 32.57
CA ALA A 688 25.61 21.30 33.55
C ALA A 688 24.58 20.16 33.58
N VAL A 689 23.27 20.49 33.54
CA VAL A 689 22.19 19.50 33.42
C VAL A 689 22.34 18.70 32.12
N PHE A 690 22.57 19.38 30.99
CA PHE A 690 22.78 18.72 29.71
C PHE A 690 24.02 17.81 29.70
N ALA A 691 25.12 18.22 30.35
CA ALA A 691 26.32 17.41 30.48
C ALA A 691 26.07 16.13 31.30
N GLN A 692 25.30 16.23 32.40
CA GLN A 692 24.87 15.06 33.17
C GLN A 692 24.02 14.12 32.32
N ILE A 693 23.03 14.63 31.57
CA ILE A 693 22.20 13.85 30.64
C ILE A 693 23.08 13.10 29.62
N CYS A 694 24.05 13.78 29.02
CA CYS A 694 24.97 13.17 28.06
C CYS A 694 25.81 12.05 28.68
N GLY A 695 26.33 12.26 29.89
CA GLY A 695 27.11 11.27 30.62
C GLY A 695 26.28 10.02 30.97
N VAL A 696 25.08 10.22 31.49
CA VAL A 696 24.15 9.14 31.86
C VAL A 696 23.70 8.36 30.63
N ALA A 697 23.28 9.04 29.56
CA ALA A 697 22.92 8.39 28.30
C ALA A 697 24.10 7.58 27.74
N GLY A 698 25.29 8.16 27.64
CA GLY A 698 26.45 7.45 27.12
C GLY A 698 26.83 6.21 27.93
N GLU A 699 26.72 6.26 29.27
CA GLU A 699 27.09 5.13 30.13
C GLU A 699 25.99 4.06 30.23
N VAL A 700 24.70 4.43 30.20
CA VAL A 700 23.60 3.45 30.29
C VAL A 700 23.51 2.55 29.06
N PHE A 701 23.74 3.10 27.86
CA PHE A 701 23.78 2.32 26.63
C PHE A 701 25.03 1.42 26.56
N GLU A 702 26.18 1.89 27.05
CA GLU A 702 27.37 1.04 27.18
C GLU A 702 27.15 -0.10 28.19
N ALA A 703 26.51 0.22 29.32
CA ALA A 703 26.15 -0.75 30.35
C ALA A 703 25.23 -1.84 29.79
N ALA A 704 24.18 -1.46 29.06
CA ALA A 704 23.30 -2.42 28.41
C ALA A 704 24.06 -3.33 27.43
N ALA A 705 24.93 -2.76 26.58
CA ALA A 705 25.61 -3.52 25.53
C ALA A 705 26.67 -4.49 26.08
N ARG A 706 27.32 -4.15 27.20
CA ARG A 706 28.43 -4.93 27.77
C ARG A 706 28.02 -5.81 28.94
N ALA A 707 27.09 -5.35 29.79
CA ALA A 707 26.67 -6.11 30.98
C ALA A 707 25.53 -7.09 30.66
N MET A 708 24.65 -6.76 29.72
CA MET A 708 23.44 -7.52 29.40
C MET A 708 23.33 -7.89 27.90
N PRO A 709 24.37 -8.51 27.28
CA PRO A 709 24.38 -8.78 25.84
C PRO A 709 23.28 -9.73 25.35
N MET A 710 22.68 -10.50 26.26
CA MET A 710 21.52 -11.36 25.96
C MET A 710 20.22 -10.55 25.81
N HIS A 711 20.16 -9.35 26.39
CA HIS A 711 18.94 -8.52 26.45
C HIS A 711 19.07 -7.20 25.67
N PHE A 712 20.29 -6.75 25.36
CA PHE A 712 20.55 -5.69 24.40
C PHE A 712 21.71 -6.07 23.48
N ARG A 713 21.40 -6.22 22.18
CA ARG A 713 22.36 -6.63 21.17
C ARG A 713 22.28 -5.68 19.97
N PRO A 714 23.16 -4.67 19.90
CA PRO A 714 23.19 -3.76 18.77
C PRO A 714 23.68 -4.49 17.50
N LEU A 715 23.14 -4.09 16.36
CA LEU A 715 23.44 -4.63 15.03
C LEU A 715 24.14 -3.56 14.18
N PRO A 716 25.19 -3.89 13.40
CA PRO A 716 25.87 -2.92 12.53
C PRO A 716 24.93 -2.23 11.52
N ASN A 717 23.88 -2.94 11.11
CA ASN A 717 22.92 -2.55 10.10
C ASN A 717 21.56 -2.13 10.67
N ALA A 718 21.59 -1.58 11.88
CA ALA A 718 20.43 -1.00 12.53
C ALA A 718 20.77 0.37 13.15
N PHE A 719 19.77 1.22 13.26
CA PHE A 719 19.80 2.40 14.11
C PHE A 719 18.49 2.45 14.89
N GLU A 720 18.45 3.11 16.03
CA GLU A 720 17.20 3.27 16.79
C GLU A 720 17.17 4.58 17.56
N VAL A 721 15.99 5.20 17.62
CA VAL A 721 15.74 6.43 18.37
C VAL A 721 14.98 6.08 19.65
N PHE A 722 15.54 6.50 20.78
CA PHE A 722 14.97 6.34 22.11
C PHE A 722 14.59 7.70 22.68
N GLY A 723 13.47 7.76 23.40
CA GLY A 723 13.11 8.88 24.27
C GLY A 723 13.48 8.56 25.71
N LEU A 724 14.50 9.22 26.25
CA LEU A 724 14.89 9.07 27.65
C LEU A 724 14.22 10.17 28.47
N ASP A 725 13.61 9.76 29.58
CA ASP A 725 12.93 10.66 30.51
C ASP A 725 13.78 10.89 31.74
N PHE A 726 14.11 12.16 31.98
CA PHE A 726 14.95 12.59 33.08
C PHE A 726 14.19 13.52 34.03
N LEU A 727 14.44 13.40 35.32
CA LEU A 727 13.96 14.34 36.33
C LEU A 727 15.14 15.07 36.95
N VAL A 728 15.02 16.38 37.15
CA VAL A 728 16.03 17.16 37.88
C VAL A 728 15.54 17.35 39.32
N ASP A 729 16.37 17.01 40.30
CA ASP A 729 16.06 17.27 41.71
C ASP A 729 16.38 18.74 42.09
N ALA A 730 15.93 19.17 43.27
CA ALA A 730 16.14 20.55 43.73
C ALA A 730 17.62 20.96 43.87
N ARG A 731 18.56 20.00 43.87
CA ARG A 731 20.01 20.25 43.93
C ARG A 731 20.64 20.36 42.54
N GLY A 732 19.86 20.17 41.48
CA GLY A 732 20.35 20.17 40.10
C GLY A 732 20.94 18.83 39.64
N ALA A 733 20.72 17.73 40.38
CA ALA A 733 21.11 16.39 39.95
C ALA A 733 20.05 15.78 39.03
N VAL A 734 20.51 15.19 37.93
CA VAL A 734 19.66 14.58 36.90
C VAL A 734 19.44 13.09 37.19
N TRP A 735 18.20 12.62 37.13
CA TRP A 735 17.84 11.24 37.38
C TRP A 735 17.12 10.63 36.18
N LEU A 736 17.64 9.53 35.62
CA LEU A 736 16.96 8.77 34.57
C LEU A 736 15.78 8.00 35.16
N LEU A 737 14.61 8.17 34.56
CA LEU A 737 13.37 7.51 34.97
C LEU A 737 13.07 6.27 34.12
N GLU A 738 13.23 6.39 32.80
CA GLU A 738 12.97 5.35 31.81
C GLU A 738 13.56 5.69 30.44
N ALA A 739 13.68 4.66 29.60
CA ALA A 739 14.01 4.77 28.19
C ALA A 739 12.87 4.15 27.38
N ASN A 740 12.29 4.92 26.48
CA ASN A 740 11.17 4.52 25.64
C ASN A 740 11.67 4.30 24.21
N ALA A 741 11.51 3.09 23.66
CA ALA A 741 11.66 2.87 22.22
C ALA A 741 10.42 3.36 21.48
N PHE A 742 10.58 3.76 20.21
CA PHE A 742 9.50 4.36 19.42
C PHE A 742 8.77 5.48 20.20
N PRO A 743 9.50 6.50 20.70
CA PRO A 743 8.91 7.49 21.58
C PRO A 743 7.75 8.22 20.89
N ASP A 744 6.70 8.52 21.66
CA ASP A 744 5.56 9.28 21.15
C ASP A 744 5.98 10.73 20.86
N PHE A 745 6.09 11.03 19.58
CA PHE A 745 6.42 12.36 19.06
C PHE A 745 5.19 13.28 18.97
N GLY A 746 3.97 12.78 19.09
CA GLY A 746 2.76 13.62 19.01
C GLY A 746 2.62 14.59 20.20
N GLN A 747 3.30 14.28 21.31
CA GLN A 747 3.27 15.08 22.54
C GLN A 747 3.92 16.45 22.41
N THR A 748 4.70 16.71 21.35
CA THR A 748 5.33 18.02 21.13
C THR A 748 4.35 19.11 20.71
N GLY A 749 3.17 18.75 20.20
CA GLY A 749 2.24 19.70 19.59
C GLY A 749 2.77 20.26 18.25
N ASP A 750 1.93 21.06 17.58
CA ASP A 750 2.24 21.61 16.26
C ASP A 750 3.36 22.67 16.30
N ASP A 751 3.45 23.43 17.40
CA ASP A 751 4.45 24.51 17.57
C ASP A 751 5.90 23.99 17.64
N LEU A 752 6.10 22.75 18.06
CA LEU A 752 7.41 22.11 18.21
C LEU A 752 7.71 21.07 17.13
N ARG A 753 6.89 21.01 16.08
CA ARG A 753 7.11 20.13 14.90
C ARG A 753 8.49 20.28 14.28
N GLY A 754 9.05 21.50 14.30
CA GLY A 754 10.41 21.77 13.80
C GLY A 754 11.52 21.04 14.57
N LEU A 755 11.32 20.74 15.86
CA LEU A 755 12.28 20.00 16.69
C LEU A 755 12.36 18.54 16.24
N VAL A 756 11.21 17.89 16.05
CA VAL A 756 11.15 16.49 15.59
C VAL A 756 11.66 16.38 14.16
N ALA A 757 11.41 17.39 13.30
CA ALA A 757 11.99 17.45 11.96
C ALA A 757 13.54 17.48 11.99
N GLY A 758 14.12 18.32 12.86
CA GLY A 758 15.57 18.42 13.05
C GLY A 758 16.19 17.12 13.58
N LEU A 759 15.50 16.43 14.49
CA LEU A 759 15.93 15.12 14.99
C LEU A 759 16.04 14.09 13.86
N TRP A 760 14.99 13.89 13.06
CA TRP A 760 15.01 12.90 11.96
C TRP A 760 16.02 13.24 10.88
N GLU A 761 16.24 14.53 10.61
CA GLU A 761 17.32 14.98 9.73
C GLU A 761 18.71 14.62 10.29
N GLY A 762 18.93 14.79 11.60
CA GLY A 762 20.15 14.36 12.27
C GLY A 762 20.36 12.84 12.22
N VAL A 763 19.31 12.07 12.52
CA VAL A 763 19.33 10.61 12.56
C VAL A 763 19.64 10.01 11.19
N LEU A 764 18.90 10.40 10.15
CA LEU A 764 19.10 9.86 8.79
C LEU A 764 20.48 10.25 8.23
N ARG A 765 20.99 11.44 8.56
CA ARG A 765 22.34 11.86 8.18
C ARG A 765 23.42 10.99 8.82
N LEU A 766 23.24 10.59 10.08
CA LEU A 766 24.20 9.77 10.83
C LEU A 766 24.11 8.27 10.48
N ALA A 767 22.90 7.75 10.28
CA ALA A 767 22.67 6.33 10.03
C ALA A 767 22.72 5.98 8.53
N ALA A 768 21.80 6.54 7.73
CA ALA A 768 21.65 6.18 6.33
C ALA A 768 22.78 6.74 5.43
N GLY A 769 23.27 7.96 5.71
CA GLY A 769 24.32 8.60 4.92
C GLY A 769 25.60 7.76 4.78
N PRO A 770 26.27 7.40 5.89
CA PRO A 770 27.45 6.54 5.88
C PRO A 770 27.17 5.13 5.35
N PHE A 771 26.02 4.54 5.70
CA PHE A 771 25.68 3.17 5.32
C PHE A 771 25.56 2.99 3.80
N PHE A 772 24.90 3.91 3.09
CA PHE A 772 24.74 3.82 1.64
C PHE A 772 25.89 4.44 0.83
N GLY A 773 26.92 4.99 1.49
CA GLY A 773 28.06 5.62 0.84
C GLY A 773 27.70 6.95 0.14
N LEU A 774 26.68 7.65 0.66
CA LEU A 774 26.18 8.93 0.16
C LEU A 774 26.61 10.11 1.04
N ALA A 775 27.52 9.87 2.00
CA ALA A 775 28.07 10.92 2.84
C ALA A 775 28.86 11.92 1.97
N ASP A 776 28.42 13.18 2.02
CA ASP A 776 29.10 14.31 1.41
C ASP A 776 30.53 14.39 1.96
N GLU A 777 31.56 14.43 1.11
CA GLU A 777 32.97 14.68 1.49
C GLU A 777 33.17 16.14 1.96
N ARG A 778 32.21 16.71 2.71
CA ARG A 778 32.45 17.91 3.49
C ARG A 778 33.16 17.50 4.77
N LYS A 779 34.48 17.49 4.64
CA LYS A 779 35.44 17.60 5.74
C LYS A 779 34.87 18.43 6.89
N GLU A 780 35.10 17.91 8.08
CA GLU A 780 35.32 18.64 9.33
C GLU A 780 35.51 20.15 9.13
N ASP A 781 34.45 20.93 9.28
CA ASP A 781 34.54 22.33 9.69
C ASP A 781 33.67 22.47 10.94
N ALA A 782 34.29 22.14 12.07
CA ALA A 782 33.88 22.62 13.37
C ALA A 782 34.02 24.16 13.35
N GLY A 783 32.93 24.90 13.14
CA GLY A 783 33.01 26.37 13.23
C GLY A 783 31.87 27.23 12.69
N GLY A 784 30.71 26.68 12.32
CA GLY A 784 29.61 27.50 11.78
C GLY A 784 28.33 27.42 12.62
N GLU A 785 27.98 28.50 13.31
CA GLU A 785 26.66 28.72 13.92
C GLU A 785 25.58 28.83 12.82
N GLY A 786 25.17 27.68 12.28
CA GLY A 786 23.98 27.54 11.42
C GLY A 786 23.02 26.58 12.08
N LYS A 787 21.85 27.06 12.50
CA LYS A 787 20.74 26.24 12.99
C LYS A 787 20.32 25.25 11.88
N GLY A 788 20.68 23.97 12.02
CA GLY A 788 20.40 22.92 11.03
C GLY A 788 21.61 22.11 10.52
N GLY A 789 22.74 22.06 11.23
CA GLY A 789 23.89 21.19 10.92
C GLY A 789 24.11 20.09 11.98
N LEU A 790 25.11 19.22 11.79
CA LEU A 790 25.52 18.16 12.75
C LEU A 790 25.74 18.63 14.20
N GLY A 791 25.81 19.94 14.46
CA GLY A 791 26.01 20.52 15.79
C GLY A 791 24.91 20.23 16.81
N ASP A 792 23.72 19.77 16.37
CA ASP A 792 22.62 19.45 17.27
C ASP A 792 22.60 17.96 17.72
N MET A 793 23.38 17.08 17.07
CA MET A 793 23.52 15.66 17.47
C MET A 793 24.88 15.44 18.14
N ILE A 794 24.90 15.36 19.47
CA ILE A 794 26.14 15.25 20.25
C ILE A 794 26.54 13.78 20.38
N HIS A 795 27.68 13.39 19.83
CA HIS A 795 28.24 12.05 20.03
C HIS A 795 28.74 11.91 21.47
N VAL A 796 28.11 11.02 22.25
CA VAL A 796 28.41 10.86 23.69
C VAL A 796 29.19 9.60 24.00
N ARG A 797 29.08 8.56 23.16
CA ARG A 797 29.78 7.29 23.38
C ARG A 797 29.97 6.53 22.08
N ARG A 798 31.16 5.97 21.90
CA ARG A 798 31.45 4.90 20.94
C ARG A 798 31.83 3.65 21.69
N VAL A 799 31.10 2.56 21.49
CA VAL A 799 31.36 1.28 22.14
C VAL A 799 31.91 0.31 21.12
N ASP A 800 33.18 -0.09 21.30
CA ASP A 800 33.76 -1.19 20.53
C ASP A 800 33.33 -2.52 21.16
N LEU A 801 32.56 -3.29 20.39
CA LEU A 801 32.02 -4.61 20.75
C LEU A 801 32.76 -5.77 20.05
N GLY A 802 33.84 -5.49 19.30
CA GLY A 802 34.75 -6.51 18.78
C GLY A 802 34.22 -7.36 17.61
N ARG A 803 33.10 -6.98 16.99
CA ARG A 803 32.62 -7.58 15.73
C ARG A 803 32.78 -6.55 14.62
N ARG A 804 33.68 -6.83 13.68
CA ARG A 804 33.76 -6.16 12.38
C ARG A 804 33.10 -7.02 11.34
#